data_AF-A0A8H4TS20-F1
#
_entry.id   AF-A0A8H4TS20-F1
#
_cell.length_a   1.000
_cell.length_b   1.000
_cell.length_c   1.000
_cell.angle_alpha   90.00
_cell.angle_beta   90.00
_cell.angle_gamma   90.00
#
_symmetry.space_group_name_H-M   'P 1'
#
loop_
_entity.id
_entity.type
_entity.pdbx_description
1 polymer ?
#
loop_
_entity_poly.entity_id
_entity_poly.type
_entity_poly.pdbx_seq_one_letter_code
_entity_poly.pdbx_strand_id
1 'polypeptide(L)'
;MATRQRTATTVVVEDLPKVTIEATSEPVFPDIKTIKDAIPAHCFQPSLLTSYYYVVRDLTMVSTLVWAALTYIPNIPDQRLRFAAWMVYGFVQGLVCTGVWILGHECGHGAFSLHGKTNNVTGWALHSFLLVPYFSWKYSHHRHHRFTGHMDLDMAFVPATQPKPSRSLTVGGMDIGELFEDTPIAQSIKLVFHQLFGWQAYLLFNASSGKGSKQWEPKTGLAKWFRVSHFEPTSAVFRPNEALYIFITDIGLALMGTALYYASKQVGVSTMLFLYAVPYFWVHHWLVAITYLHHHHTELPHYTAEGWTYVKGALATVDREFGFIGKHLFHGIIEKHVVHHLFPKIPFYKADEATEAIKPVIGDHYCHDDRNFLGQLWTIFGSLKYVEHDPTNKGAMRWAKESDRIQALEERLANIETLITEIAGPKPPTLETQQLLDIDLQDFDPAEWIHSPAQAPPEVTNNLGTASTDSMLQAATVATADHLELAPLPEILPLVDNYFRNYNVIIPLFEENAFMRMLLDWFSFSNKRSMVSWAAINVVLAINYRVLEGRPMDDLAYAQCVRNVRSVMSEMMTRVEDFLGLQVLLGMVILYQGSSENRLSIVLVGSVVRLAQTLRLNSKQALTGLSRAGKLQRCRLFWLYYIYDRELAMRSRCPYNQLDSEADMDCLETDPEDNLGVINSPTNSTQFNYLRTRAQLAYIQGKAHDLLYSLKVQKLTQEQRTTAIIRIEGMLAEWVKGIPPELQDAESIKQRLSPTATNIMMTMWYRHLECRIKIQSIFTFEDEWITRVSRYLSPAVIEINDDGVDGEVRRASLAPLPSGWTECTQYSRLCTDLLTMRRPTEYILWLLTCGSYSCLVILIVNMIEFPDHACVAQDRKLLDDCLGIFQDMKSCLPKDPFWTLLHVTKQLDRRAKGQVSRAMLAKDNMPYGQSNAELSPSMAWAILDDIELQ
;
A
#
# COMPACT_ATOMS: atom_id res chain seq x y z
N MET A 1 31.54 -33.85 -35.50
CA MET A 1 30.18 -34.41 -35.35
C MET A 1 29.84 -34.42 -33.86
N ALA A 2 28.65 -34.03 -33.39
CA ALA A 2 27.57 -33.33 -34.08
C ALA A 2 26.96 -32.29 -33.12
N THR A 3 26.48 -31.17 -33.66
CA THR A 3 26.14 -29.97 -32.87
C THR A 3 24.69 -30.01 -32.41
N ARG A 4 24.41 -29.57 -31.17
CA ARG A 4 23.03 -29.37 -30.67
C ARG A 4 22.30 -28.32 -31.52
N GLN A 5 21.14 -28.67 -32.06
CA GLN A 5 20.07 -27.71 -32.31
C GLN A 5 19.03 -27.80 -31.18
N ARG A 6 18.46 -26.66 -30.79
CA ARG A 6 17.25 -26.60 -29.96
C ARG A 6 16.05 -26.56 -30.89
N THR A 7 15.20 -27.58 -30.87
CA THR A 7 13.87 -27.50 -31.47
C THR A 7 12.90 -27.00 -30.41
N ALA A 8 12.42 -25.77 -30.54
CA ALA A 8 11.24 -25.35 -29.79
C ALA A 8 10.04 -26.14 -30.34
N THR A 9 9.39 -26.94 -29.50
CA THR A 9 8.18 -27.67 -29.90
C THR A 9 6.99 -26.81 -29.54
N THR A 10 6.41 -26.15 -30.54
CA THR A 10 5.18 -25.37 -30.39
C THR A 10 4.06 -26.32 -29.97
N VAL A 11 3.45 -26.08 -28.81
CA VAL A 11 2.23 -26.80 -28.42
C VAL A 11 1.08 -26.21 -29.24
N VAL A 12 0.71 -26.91 -30.30
CA VAL A 12 -0.55 -26.66 -31.00
C VAL A 12 -1.66 -27.16 -30.09
N VAL A 13 -2.54 -26.26 -29.66
CA VAL A 13 -3.82 -26.64 -29.06
C VAL A 13 -4.76 -26.98 -30.21
N GLU A 14 -5.14 -28.25 -30.35
CA GLU A 14 -6.22 -28.63 -31.25
C GLU A 14 -7.57 -28.28 -30.60
N ASP A 15 -8.40 -27.52 -31.32
CA ASP A 15 -9.77 -27.21 -30.90
C ASP A 15 -10.62 -28.50 -30.88
N LEU A 16 -10.89 -29.02 -29.68
CA LEU A 16 -11.87 -30.08 -29.49
C LEU A 16 -13.30 -29.56 -29.80
N PRO A 17 -14.16 -30.36 -30.43
CA PRO A 17 -15.43 -29.89 -30.97
C PRO A 17 -16.40 -29.44 -29.85
N LYS A 18 -17.10 -28.34 -30.09
CA LYS A 18 -18.16 -27.83 -29.21
C LYS A 18 -19.29 -28.84 -29.08
N VAL A 19 -19.32 -29.57 -27.97
CA VAL A 19 -20.50 -30.33 -27.53
C VAL A 19 -21.39 -29.39 -26.73
N THR A 20 -22.59 -29.12 -27.23
CA THR A 20 -23.64 -28.45 -26.46
C THR A 20 -24.18 -29.43 -25.42
N ILE A 21 -23.72 -29.32 -24.18
CA ILE A 21 -24.21 -30.14 -23.07
C ILE A 21 -25.39 -29.41 -22.40
N GLU A 22 -26.54 -30.06 -22.38
CA GLU A 22 -27.74 -29.60 -21.68
C GLU A 22 -27.50 -29.53 -20.16
N ALA A 23 -28.31 -28.77 -19.41
CA ALA A 23 -28.09 -28.53 -17.98
C ALA A 23 -28.10 -29.83 -17.14
N THR A 24 -26.93 -30.39 -16.90
CA THR A 24 -26.74 -31.60 -16.07
C THR A 24 -27.01 -31.29 -14.60
N SER A 25 -27.69 -32.22 -13.92
CA SER A 25 -28.03 -32.17 -12.50
C SER A 25 -26.83 -31.91 -11.59
N GLU A 26 -27.09 -31.38 -10.37
CA GLU A 26 -26.06 -31.25 -9.33
C GLU A 26 -25.23 -32.55 -9.18
N PRO A 27 -23.90 -32.44 -9.02
CA PRO A 27 -23.04 -33.61 -8.88
C PRO A 27 -23.48 -34.47 -7.69
N VAL A 28 -23.87 -35.71 -7.98
CA VAL A 28 -24.33 -36.66 -6.97
C VAL A 28 -23.13 -37.18 -6.19
N PHE A 29 -23.14 -36.99 -4.88
CA PHE A 29 -22.15 -37.54 -3.95
C PHE A 29 -22.71 -38.81 -3.30
N PRO A 30 -21.95 -39.93 -3.26
CA PRO A 30 -22.34 -41.10 -2.48
C PRO A 30 -22.38 -40.73 -0.98
N ASP A 31 -23.31 -41.32 -0.23
CA ASP A 31 -23.39 -41.06 1.20
C ASP A 31 -22.23 -41.76 1.95
N ILE A 32 -21.86 -41.22 3.11
CA ILE A 32 -20.69 -41.71 3.87
C ILE A 32 -20.79 -43.18 4.30
N LYS A 33 -22.00 -43.75 4.44
CA LYS A 33 -22.17 -45.18 4.72
C LYS A 33 -21.92 -46.00 3.45
N THR A 34 -22.41 -45.59 2.28
CA THR A 34 -22.10 -46.26 1.01
C THR A 34 -20.60 -46.28 0.72
N ILE A 35 -19.88 -45.17 0.94
CA ILE A 35 -18.41 -45.14 0.80
C ILE A 35 -17.75 -46.10 1.83
N LYS A 36 -18.22 -46.10 3.08
CA LYS A 36 -17.67 -46.94 4.15
C LYS A 36 -17.89 -48.43 3.93
N ASP A 37 -19.07 -48.82 3.47
CA ASP A 37 -19.47 -50.23 3.32
C ASP A 37 -18.73 -50.92 2.17
N ALA A 38 -18.07 -50.16 1.28
CA ALA A 38 -17.13 -50.67 0.27
C ALA A 38 -15.73 -50.96 0.83
N ILE A 39 -15.32 -50.31 1.93
CA ILE A 39 -13.99 -50.51 2.53
C ILE A 39 -13.96 -51.84 3.32
N PRO A 40 -12.97 -52.72 3.09
CA PRO A 40 -12.83 -53.96 3.84
C PRO A 40 -12.82 -53.74 5.36
N ALA A 41 -13.61 -54.53 6.10
CA ALA A 41 -13.83 -54.30 7.53
C ALA A 41 -12.55 -54.37 8.39
N HIS A 42 -11.50 -55.07 7.93
CA HIS A 42 -10.20 -55.13 8.59
C HIS A 42 -9.36 -53.86 8.42
N CYS A 43 -9.68 -52.96 7.48
CA CYS A 43 -9.03 -51.65 7.36
C CYS A 43 -9.28 -50.80 8.61
N PHE A 44 -10.46 -50.90 9.22
CA PHE A 44 -10.80 -50.22 10.48
C PHE A 44 -10.23 -50.90 11.75
N GLN A 45 -9.38 -51.92 11.61
CA GLN A 45 -8.83 -52.70 12.73
C GLN A 45 -7.30 -52.51 12.83
N PRO A 46 -6.81 -51.56 13.64
CA PRO A 46 -5.38 -51.31 13.77
C PRO A 46 -4.67 -52.35 14.63
N SER A 47 -3.49 -52.77 14.16
CA SER A 47 -2.60 -53.70 14.83
C SER A 47 -1.66 -52.94 15.76
N LEU A 48 -1.86 -53.06 17.07
CA LEU A 48 -1.04 -52.36 18.08
C LEU A 48 0.46 -52.69 17.96
N LEU A 49 0.79 -53.94 17.59
CA LEU A 49 2.16 -54.39 17.34
C LEU A 49 2.77 -53.68 16.11
N THR A 50 1.99 -53.54 15.03
CA THR A 50 2.42 -52.83 13.82
C THR A 50 2.61 -51.35 14.10
N SER A 51 1.65 -50.70 14.77
CA SER A 51 1.72 -49.29 15.12
C SER A 51 2.94 -48.97 16.00
N TYR A 52 3.24 -49.79 17.02
CA TYR A 52 4.47 -49.62 17.81
C TYR A 52 5.76 -50.03 17.09
N TYR A 53 5.72 -50.97 16.14
CA TYR A 53 6.89 -51.26 15.29
C TYR A 53 7.36 -50.01 14.54
N TYR A 54 6.44 -49.22 13.98
CA TYR A 54 6.80 -47.97 13.31
C TYR A 54 7.33 -46.90 14.29
N VAL A 55 6.79 -46.81 15.52
CA VAL A 55 7.37 -45.92 16.56
C VAL A 55 8.80 -46.32 16.91
N VAL A 56 9.07 -47.61 17.11
CA VAL A 56 10.42 -48.11 17.42
C VAL A 56 11.36 -47.92 16.22
N ARG A 57 10.90 -48.19 15.00
CA ARG A 57 11.65 -47.94 13.75
C ARG A 57 12.09 -46.49 13.65
N ASP A 58 11.14 -45.56 13.75
CA ASP A 58 11.40 -44.13 13.56
C ASP A 58 12.28 -43.57 14.68
N LEU A 59 12.01 -43.90 15.95
CA LEU A 59 12.85 -43.46 17.07
C LEU A 59 14.26 -44.08 17.05
N THR A 60 14.42 -45.28 16.47
CA THR A 60 15.76 -45.87 16.20
C THR A 60 16.48 -45.09 15.11
N MET A 61 15.80 -44.70 14.03
CA MET A 61 16.37 -43.85 12.98
C MET A 61 16.77 -42.47 13.52
N VAL A 62 15.90 -41.82 14.31
CA VAL A 62 16.19 -40.56 15.02
C VAL A 62 17.44 -40.70 15.89
N SER A 63 17.48 -41.74 16.74
CA SER A 63 18.58 -41.95 17.69
C SER A 63 19.91 -42.28 16.98
N THR A 64 19.87 -43.02 15.87
CA THR A 64 21.05 -43.32 15.05
C THR A 64 21.60 -42.07 14.37
N LEU A 65 20.73 -41.22 13.82
CA LEU A 65 21.12 -39.95 13.21
C LEU A 65 21.69 -38.96 14.24
N VAL A 66 21.05 -38.82 15.41
CA VAL A 66 21.54 -38.01 16.54
C VAL A 66 22.93 -38.48 17.01
N TRP A 67 23.10 -39.80 17.19
CA TRP A 67 24.39 -40.39 17.57
C TRP A 67 25.48 -40.13 16.52
N ALA A 68 25.18 -40.36 15.24
CA ALA A 68 26.12 -40.12 14.15
C ALA A 68 26.49 -38.63 14.03
N ALA A 69 25.52 -37.73 14.18
CA ALA A 69 25.74 -36.28 14.16
C ALA A 69 26.70 -35.84 15.28
N LEU A 70 26.43 -36.25 16.53
CA LEU A 70 27.28 -35.95 17.67
C LEU A 70 28.67 -36.60 17.59
N THR A 71 28.78 -37.79 17.00
CA THR A 71 30.05 -38.53 16.88
C THR A 71 30.95 -37.99 15.78
N TYR A 72 30.39 -37.63 14.62
CA TYR A 72 31.19 -37.32 13.43
C TYR A 72 31.25 -35.82 13.08
N ILE A 73 30.17 -35.05 13.24
CA ILE A 73 30.14 -33.65 12.76
C ILE A 73 31.10 -32.74 13.54
N PRO A 74 31.17 -32.76 14.90
CA PRO A 74 32.13 -31.94 15.65
C PRO A 74 33.59 -32.13 15.24
N ASN A 75 33.95 -33.32 14.74
CA ASN A 75 35.31 -33.70 14.35
C ASN A 75 35.72 -33.20 12.96
N ILE A 76 34.81 -32.62 12.16
CA ILE A 76 35.12 -32.05 10.83
C ILE A 76 35.95 -30.75 11.03
N PRO A 77 37.22 -30.66 10.61
CA PRO A 77 38.06 -29.49 10.93
C PRO A 77 37.57 -28.20 10.25
N ASP A 78 37.17 -28.29 8.98
CA ASP A 78 36.67 -27.14 8.21
C ASP A 78 35.29 -26.70 8.72
N GLN A 79 35.17 -25.42 9.08
CA GLN A 79 33.95 -24.83 9.65
C GLN A 79 32.77 -24.78 8.66
N ARG A 80 33.04 -24.60 7.35
CA ARG A 80 32.00 -24.54 6.31
C ARG A 80 31.43 -25.93 6.03
N LEU A 81 32.29 -26.94 5.93
CA LEU A 81 31.89 -28.34 5.82
C LEU A 81 31.17 -28.82 7.08
N ARG A 82 31.61 -28.40 8.28
CA ARG A 82 30.91 -28.69 9.54
C ARG A 82 29.52 -28.09 9.58
N PHE A 83 29.35 -26.83 9.15
CA PHE A 83 28.05 -26.18 9.04
C PHE A 83 27.15 -26.87 8.00
N ALA A 84 27.68 -27.17 6.81
CA ALA A 84 26.95 -27.88 5.77
C ALA A 84 26.48 -29.27 6.24
N ALA A 85 27.34 -30.01 6.96
CA ALA A 85 26.98 -31.29 7.56
C ALA A 85 25.84 -31.16 8.61
N TRP A 86 25.86 -30.12 9.44
CA TRP A 86 24.73 -29.81 10.34
C TRP A 86 23.43 -29.48 9.59
N MET A 87 23.49 -28.79 8.44
CA MET A 87 22.30 -28.50 7.62
C MET A 87 21.75 -29.78 6.95
N VAL A 88 22.62 -30.64 6.42
CA VAL A 88 22.24 -31.92 5.80
C VAL A 88 21.66 -32.87 6.85
N TYR A 89 22.29 -33.00 8.02
CA TYR A 89 21.70 -33.69 9.17
C TYR A 89 20.33 -33.09 9.51
N GLY A 90 20.24 -31.75 9.62
CA GLY A 90 19.02 -31.05 9.98
C GLY A 90 17.83 -31.39 9.07
N PHE A 91 18.07 -31.43 7.77
CA PHE A 91 17.11 -31.84 6.75
C PHE A 91 16.69 -33.31 6.90
N VAL A 92 17.65 -34.25 6.93
CA VAL A 92 17.38 -35.70 7.00
C VAL A 92 16.71 -36.08 8.31
N GLN A 93 17.17 -35.51 9.43
CA GLN A 93 16.57 -35.67 10.75
C GLN A 93 15.14 -35.10 10.78
N GLY A 94 14.92 -33.96 10.12
CA GLY A 94 13.59 -33.37 9.93
C GLY A 94 12.64 -34.33 9.23
N LEU A 95 13.07 -34.98 8.14
CA LEU A 95 12.25 -35.98 7.43
C LEU A 95 11.79 -37.13 8.33
N VAL A 96 12.71 -37.70 9.14
CA VAL A 96 12.37 -38.80 10.06
C VAL A 96 11.48 -38.32 11.21
N CYS A 97 11.71 -37.11 11.74
CA CYS A 97 10.86 -36.54 12.78
C CYS A 97 9.45 -36.17 12.28
N THR A 98 9.26 -35.87 10.99
CA THR A 98 7.91 -35.78 10.39
C THR A 98 7.18 -37.12 10.44
N GLY A 99 7.89 -38.24 10.24
CA GLY A 99 7.33 -39.59 10.48
C GLY A 99 6.84 -39.78 11.91
N VAL A 100 7.66 -39.40 12.90
CA VAL A 100 7.28 -39.41 14.32
C VAL A 100 6.07 -38.50 14.60
N TRP A 101 5.98 -37.34 13.95
CA TRP A 101 4.83 -36.44 14.04
C TRP A 101 3.55 -37.11 13.55
N ILE A 102 3.61 -37.79 12.40
CA ILE A 102 2.47 -38.47 11.78
C ILE A 102 1.98 -39.63 12.65
N LEU A 103 2.87 -40.38 13.30
CA LEU A 103 2.50 -41.41 14.28
C LEU A 103 1.79 -40.83 15.53
N GLY A 104 2.16 -39.61 15.95
CA GLY A 104 1.42 -38.86 16.98
C GLY A 104 0.05 -38.34 16.49
N HIS A 105 -0.06 -38.01 15.20
CA HIS A 105 -1.30 -37.62 14.54
C HIS A 105 -2.28 -38.80 14.39
N GLU A 106 -1.80 -39.99 14.05
CA GLU A 106 -2.56 -41.25 14.05
C GLU A 106 -3.10 -41.60 15.45
N CYS A 107 -2.34 -41.26 16.50
CA CYS A 107 -2.82 -41.31 17.89
C CYS A 107 -3.88 -40.22 18.16
N GLY A 108 -3.82 -39.08 17.49
CA GLY A 108 -4.85 -38.04 17.53
C GLY A 108 -6.23 -38.60 17.17
N HIS A 109 -6.36 -39.15 15.97
CA HIS A 109 -7.62 -39.72 15.46
C HIS A 109 -8.02 -41.05 16.09
N GLY A 110 -7.03 -41.81 16.57
CA GLY A 110 -7.21 -43.15 17.10
C GLY A 110 -7.07 -44.26 16.06
N ALA A 111 -6.45 -43.94 14.91
CA ALA A 111 -5.98 -44.93 13.95
C ALA A 111 -4.84 -45.80 14.52
N PHE A 112 -4.04 -45.27 15.45
CA PHE A 112 -2.92 -46.00 16.05
C PHE A 112 -3.35 -47.27 16.83
N SER A 113 -4.49 -47.23 17.53
CA SER A 113 -5.03 -48.35 18.32
C SER A 113 -6.53 -48.15 18.61
N LEU A 114 -7.26 -49.25 18.82
CA LEU A 114 -8.62 -49.21 19.36
C LEU A 114 -8.69 -48.59 20.79
N HIS A 115 -7.57 -48.58 21.53
CA HIS A 115 -7.51 -48.12 22.92
C HIS A 115 -7.21 -46.63 23.03
N GLY A 116 -8.25 -45.81 23.20
CA GLY A 116 -8.13 -44.34 23.31
C GLY A 116 -7.15 -43.82 24.38
N LYS A 117 -6.95 -44.56 25.48
CA LYS A 117 -5.93 -44.23 26.50
C LYS A 117 -4.51 -44.41 25.95
N THR A 118 -4.23 -45.54 25.29
CA THR A 118 -2.94 -45.86 24.66
C THR A 118 -2.59 -44.83 23.60
N ASN A 119 -3.58 -44.44 22.78
CA ASN A 119 -3.43 -43.36 21.80
C ASN A 119 -3.09 -42.02 22.48
N ASN A 120 -3.87 -41.60 23.47
CA ASN A 120 -3.65 -40.32 24.14
C ASN A 120 -2.27 -40.24 24.82
N VAL A 121 -1.81 -41.30 25.48
CA VAL A 121 -0.47 -41.33 26.12
C VAL A 121 0.65 -41.35 25.07
N THR A 122 0.53 -42.19 24.04
CA THR A 122 1.56 -42.31 23.00
C THR A 122 1.66 -41.03 22.18
N GLY A 123 0.53 -40.49 21.70
CA GLY A 123 0.48 -39.24 20.96
C GLY A 123 1.01 -38.05 21.76
N TRP A 124 0.61 -37.93 23.04
CA TRP A 124 1.14 -36.89 23.93
C TRP A 124 2.66 -36.97 24.06
N ALA A 125 3.23 -38.17 24.22
CA ALA A 125 4.69 -38.36 24.30
C ALA A 125 5.40 -38.01 22.97
N LEU A 126 4.92 -38.55 21.84
CA LEU A 126 5.54 -38.33 20.52
C LEU A 126 5.47 -36.87 20.06
N HIS A 127 4.34 -36.19 20.28
CA HIS A 127 4.21 -34.77 19.94
C HIS A 127 4.94 -33.87 20.94
N SER A 128 4.95 -34.18 22.25
CA SER A 128 5.76 -33.43 23.22
C SER A 128 7.26 -33.51 22.90
N PHE A 129 7.75 -34.67 22.46
CA PHE A 129 9.13 -34.86 21.96
C PHE A 129 9.47 -33.99 20.73
N LEU A 130 8.46 -33.46 20.02
CA LEU A 130 8.63 -32.54 18.89
C LEU A 130 8.21 -31.09 19.24
N LEU A 131 7.95 -30.79 20.52
CA LEU A 131 7.36 -29.54 21.02
C LEU A 131 6.02 -29.16 20.35
N VAL A 132 5.23 -30.16 19.94
CA VAL A 132 3.90 -30.01 19.37
C VAL A 132 2.82 -30.18 20.44
N PRO A 133 1.84 -29.27 20.55
CA PRO A 133 0.83 -29.33 21.59
C PRO A 133 -0.25 -30.39 21.30
N TYR A 134 0.01 -31.66 21.65
CA TYR A 134 -0.82 -32.82 21.31
C TYR A 134 -2.34 -32.64 21.48
N PHE A 135 -2.86 -32.39 22.69
CA PHE A 135 -4.32 -32.34 22.86
C PHE A 135 -4.93 -31.08 22.24
N SER A 136 -4.24 -29.93 22.35
CA SER A 136 -4.67 -28.68 21.75
C SER A 136 -4.84 -28.81 20.24
N TRP A 137 -3.79 -29.32 19.57
CA TRP A 137 -3.82 -29.62 18.14
C TRP A 137 -4.85 -30.71 17.82
N LYS A 138 -4.96 -31.78 18.62
CA LYS A 138 -5.94 -32.85 18.40
C LYS A 138 -7.37 -32.32 18.38
N TYR A 139 -7.75 -31.42 19.29
CA TYR A 139 -9.12 -30.89 19.33
C TYR A 139 -9.44 -29.92 18.18
N SER A 140 -8.49 -29.09 17.76
CA SER A 140 -8.68 -28.23 16.58
C SER A 140 -8.63 -29.04 15.28
N HIS A 141 -7.68 -29.97 15.14
CA HIS A 141 -7.57 -30.85 13.97
C HIS A 141 -8.78 -31.80 13.82
N HIS A 142 -9.35 -32.32 14.91
CA HIS A 142 -10.62 -33.08 14.86
C HIS A 142 -11.80 -32.24 14.33
N ARG A 143 -11.75 -30.92 14.46
CA ARG A 143 -12.78 -30.01 13.91
C ARG A 143 -12.47 -29.59 12.48
N HIS A 144 -11.20 -29.43 12.11
CA HIS A 144 -10.79 -29.33 10.71
C HIS A 144 -11.32 -30.53 9.91
N HIS A 145 -11.05 -31.77 10.34
CA HIS A 145 -11.60 -32.98 9.72
C HIS A 145 -13.13 -33.02 9.68
N ARG A 146 -13.80 -32.49 10.71
CA ARG A 146 -15.27 -32.41 10.75
C ARG A 146 -15.85 -31.39 9.77
N PHE A 147 -15.13 -30.30 9.48
CA PHE A 147 -15.62 -29.14 8.74
C PHE A 147 -14.74 -28.78 7.54
N THR A 148 -14.00 -29.75 6.99
CA THR A 148 -13.00 -29.51 5.93
C THR A 148 -13.64 -28.77 4.75
N GLY A 149 -13.01 -27.70 4.29
CA GLY A 149 -13.49 -26.87 3.17
C GLY A 149 -14.72 -26.00 3.49
N HIS A 150 -15.23 -25.98 4.73
CA HIS A 150 -16.33 -25.09 5.12
C HIS A 150 -15.83 -23.68 5.45
N MET A 151 -16.19 -22.68 4.63
CA MET A 151 -15.64 -21.32 4.70
C MET A 151 -15.66 -20.65 6.09
N ASP A 152 -16.72 -20.83 6.89
CA ASP A 152 -16.76 -20.25 8.26
C ASP A 152 -16.29 -21.17 9.39
N LEU A 153 -16.33 -22.49 9.25
CA LEU A 153 -16.21 -23.45 10.36
C LEU A 153 -14.92 -24.26 10.36
N ASP A 154 -14.18 -24.32 9.25
CA ASP A 154 -12.89 -25.00 9.20
C ASP A 154 -11.87 -24.32 10.14
N MET A 155 -11.01 -25.12 10.76
CA MET A 155 -9.96 -24.69 11.67
C MET A 155 -8.63 -24.43 10.95
N ALA A 156 -8.50 -24.69 9.65
CA ALA A 156 -7.26 -24.48 8.91
C ALA A 156 -7.51 -24.05 7.46
N PHE A 157 -6.54 -23.32 6.89
CA PHE A 157 -6.41 -23.04 5.46
C PHE A 157 -7.60 -22.38 4.74
N VAL A 158 -8.54 -21.77 5.46
CA VAL A 158 -9.68 -21.06 4.87
C VAL A 158 -9.20 -19.92 3.95
N PRO A 159 -9.55 -19.95 2.66
CA PRO A 159 -9.13 -18.94 1.69
C PRO A 159 -9.86 -17.60 1.90
N ALA A 160 -9.30 -16.54 1.33
CA ALA A 160 -10.01 -15.28 1.21
C ALA A 160 -11.10 -15.40 0.13
N THR A 161 -12.23 -14.70 0.28
CA THR A 161 -13.29 -14.58 -0.73
C THR A 161 -13.16 -13.35 -1.63
N GLN A 162 -12.10 -12.57 -1.42
CA GLN A 162 -11.78 -11.34 -2.15
C GLN A 162 -10.26 -11.18 -2.18
N PRO A 163 -9.69 -10.53 -3.21
CA PRO A 163 -8.30 -10.06 -3.15
C PRO A 163 -8.16 -9.12 -1.95
N LYS A 164 -7.24 -9.45 -1.03
CA LYS A 164 -6.93 -8.56 0.10
C LYS A 164 -6.25 -7.31 -0.47
N PRO A 165 -6.69 -6.09 -0.14
CA PRO A 165 -5.92 -4.89 -0.48
C PRO A 165 -4.53 -4.98 0.18
N SER A 166 -3.50 -4.49 -0.51
CA SER A 166 -2.13 -4.50 -0.01
C SER A 166 -2.08 -3.97 1.42
N ARG A 167 -1.50 -4.74 2.34
CA ARG A 167 -1.17 -4.25 3.68
C ARG A 167 0.12 -3.46 3.58
N SER A 168 -0.04 -2.20 3.20
CA SER A 168 1.01 -1.19 3.10
C SER A 168 2.01 -1.28 4.26
N LEU A 169 3.18 -1.87 4.00
CA LEU A 169 4.29 -1.95 4.96
C LEU A 169 5.26 -0.82 4.63
N THR A 170 4.84 0.40 4.98
CA THR A 170 5.54 1.63 4.60
C THR A 170 6.85 1.77 5.36
N VAL A 171 7.97 1.49 4.69
CA VAL A 171 9.32 1.83 5.18
C VAL A 171 9.88 2.91 4.27
N GLY A 172 10.25 4.06 4.86
CA GLY A 172 10.80 5.20 4.10
C GLY A 172 9.82 5.87 3.12
N GLY A 173 8.51 5.67 3.29
CA GLY A 173 7.47 6.28 2.42
C GLY A 173 7.09 5.46 1.18
N MET A 174 7.82 4.40 0.85
CA MET A 174 7.45 3.48 -0.25
C MET A 174 6.50 2.39 0.24
N ASP A 175 5.45 2.10 -0.55
CA ASP A 175 4.69 0.87 -0.41
C ASP A 175 5.42 -0.27 -1.13
N ILE A 176 6.35 -0.90 -0.39
CA ILE A 176 7.15 -2.02 -0.87
C ILE A 176 6.32 -3.31 -0.97
N GLY A 177 5.12 -3.33 -0.38
CA GLY A 177 4.22 -4.48 -0.44
C GLY A 177 3.70 -4.67 -1.86
N GLU A 178 3.04 -3.64 -2.39
CA GLU A 178 2.35 -3.67 -3.68
C GLU A 178 3.32 -3.74 -4.87
N LEU A 179 4.43 -2.98 -4.84
CA LEU A 179 5.37 -2.90 -5.96
C LEU A 179 6.22 -4.16 -6.19
N PHE A 180 6.30 -5.03 -5.18
CA PHE A 180 7.05 -6.29 -5.26
C PHE A 180 6.15 -7.52 -5.17
N GLU A 181 4.82 -7.38 -5.06
CA GLU A 181 3.99 -8.45 -4.47
C GLU A 181 3.98 -9.77 -5.26
N ASP A 182 4.03 -9.66 -6.59
CA ASP A 182 4.10 -10.77 -7.54
C ASP A 182 5.54 -11.04 -8.07
N THR A 183 6.58 -10.43 -7.48
CA THR A 183 7.97 -10.73 -7.84
C THR A 183 8.41 -12.10 -7.29
N PRO A 184 9.18 -12.91 -8.04
CA PRO A 184 9.67 -14.20 -7.55
C PRO A 184 10.49 -14.11 -6.25
N ILE A 185 11.17 -12.98 -6.00
CA ILE A 185 11.92 -12.75 -4.75
C ILE A 185 10.94 -12.55 -3.58
N ALA A 186 9.93 -11.70 -3.70
CA ALA A 186 8.94 -11.50 -2.65
C ALA A 186 8.07 -12.76 -2.42
N GLN A 187 7.69 -13.48 -3.48
CA GLN A 187 7.01 -14.77 -3.36
C GLN A 187 7.88 -15.79 -2.61
N SER A 188 9.19 -15.85 -2.91
CA SER A 188 10.14 -16.71 -2.18
C SER A 188 10.24 -16.35 -0.70
N ILE A 189 10.34 -15.06 -0.39
CA ILE A 189 10.38 -14.56 1.00
C ILE A 189 9.07 -14.92 1.73
N LYS A 190 7.91 -14.61 1.13
CA LYS A 190 6.59 -14.93 1.70
C LYS A 190 6.40 -16.44 1.90
N LEU A 191 6.86 -17.27 0.97
CA LEU A 191 6.79 -18.73 1.08
C LEU A 191 7.70 -19.21 2.22
N VAL A 192 8.95 -18.76 2.31
CA VAL A 192 9.87 -19.13 3.40
C VAL A 192 9.31 -18.71 4.77
N PHE A 193 8.75 -17.50 4.90
CA PHE A 193 8.07 -17.08 6.13
C PHE A 193 6.84 -17.95 6.45
N HIS A 194 6.02 -18.30 5.46
CA HIS A 194 4.87 -19.19 5.65
C HIS A 194 5.31 -20.58 6.14
N GLN A 195 6.33 -21.17 5.51
CA GLN A 195 6.83 -22.51 5.86
C GLN A 195 7.53 -22.57 7.22
N LEU A 196 8.25 -21.51 7.63
CA LEU A 196 8.98 -21.50 8.91
C LEU A 196 8.13 -21.05 10.11
N PHE A 197 7.10 -20.22 9.90
CA PHE A 197 6.34 -19.56 10.98
C PHE A 197 4.81 -19.74 10.90
N GLY A 198 4.26 -20.30 9.82
CA GLY A 198 2.80 -20.46 9.66
C GLY A 198 2.17 -21.33 10.74
N TRP A 199 2.83 -22.42 11.12
CA TRP A 199 2.40 -23.30 12.22
C TRP A 199 2.43 -22.60 13.59
N GLN A 200 3.45 -21.77 13.85
CA GLN A 200 3.58 -21.00 15.09
C GLN A 200 2.50 -19.91 15.16
N ALA A 201 2.17 -19.27 14.02
CA ALA A 201 1.05 -18.33 13.93
C ALA A 201 -0.32 -19.03 14.08
N TYR A 202 -0.46 -20.27 13.60
CA TYR A 202 -1.63 -21.10 13.85
C TYR A 202 -1.79 -21.41 15.35
N LEU A 203 -0.75 -21.93 16.00
CA LEU A 203 -0.79 -22.25 17.42
C LEU A 203 -1.05 -21.03 18.30
N LEU A 204 -0.37 -19.91 18.06
CA LEU A 204 -0.49 -18.72 18.91
C LEU A 204 -1.76 -17.90 18.65
N PHE A 205 -2.25 -17.83 17.40
CA PHE A 205 -3.28 -16.86 16.97
C PHE A 205 -4.50 -17.47 16.26
N ASN A 206 -4.57 -18.81 16.17
CA ASN A 206 -5.59 -19.54 15.39
C ASN A 206 -5.66 -19.11 13.91
N ALA A 207 -4.52 -18.71 13.34
CA ALA A 207 -4.41 -18.19 11.98
C ALA A 207 -4.91 -19.19 10.91
N SER A 208 -5.42 -18.67 9.78
CA SER A 208 -6.07 -19.44 8.69
C SER A 208 -7.39 -20.16 9.02
N SER A 209 -7.90 -20.06 10.26
CA SER A 209 -9.23 -20.60 10.60
C SER A 209 -10.38 -19.72 10.09
N GLY A 210 -11.52 -20.34 9.81
CA GLY A 210 -12.78 -19.65 9.51
C GLY A 210 -13.31 -18.83 10.69
N LYS A 211 -14.16 -17.84 10.41
CA LYS A 211 -14.61 -16.85 11.43
C LYS A 211 -15.44 -17.49 12.56
N GLY A 212 -16.23 -18.51 12.23
CA GLY A 212 -17.10 -19.27 13.15
C GLY A 212 -16.44 -20.50 13.81
N SER A 213 -15.15 -20.74 13.57
CA SER A 213 -14.40 -21.88 14.14
C SER A 213 -14.30 -21.88 15.68
N LYS A 214 -14.35 -20.69 16.29
CA LYS A 214 -14.29 -20.48 17.76
C LYS A 214 -15.55 -21.01 18.45
N GLN A 215 -15.40 -21.47 19.69
CA GLN A 215 -16.52 -21.98 20.50
C GLN A 215 -17.24 -20.89 21.31
N TRP A 216 -16.62 -19.71 21.48
CA TRP A 216 -17.18 -18.51 22.09
C TRP A 216 -16.39 -17.26 21.63
N GLU A 217 -16.95 -16.06 21.77
CA GLU A 217 -16.29 -14.82 21.34
C GLU A 217 -15.53 -14.11 22.49
N PRO A 218 -14.23 -13.83 22.36
CA PRO A 218 -13.47 -13.12 23.39
C PRO A 218 -13.82 -11.63 23.46
N LYS A 219 -13.89 -11.12 24.69
CA LYS A 219 -14.15 -9.70 24.99
C LYS A 219 -13.04 -8.80 24.43
N THR A 220 -13.36 -7.51 24.28
CA THR A 220 -12.53 -6.47 23.65
C THR A 220 -11.18 -6.23 24.34
N GLY A 221 -10.25 -5.60 23.62
CA GLY A 221 -8.90 -5.29 24.11
C GLY A 221 -7.93 -6.47 24.00
N LEU A 222 -6.86 -6.45 24.83
CA LEU A 222 -5.76 -7.43 24.82
C LEU A 222 -6.24 -8.89 24.97
N ALA A 223 -7.38 -9.11 25.63
CA ALA A 223 -7.99 -10.43 25.76
C ALA A 223 -8.23 -11.10 24.39
N LYS A 224 -8.60 -10.35 23.35
CA LYS A 224 -8.90 -10.87 22.01
C LYS A 224 -7.72 -11.60 21.35
N TRP A 225 -6.48 -11.24 21.69
CA TRP A 225 -5.27 -11.84 21.11
C TRP A 225 -4.81 -13.08 21.88
N PHE A 226 -4.79 -13.03 23.22
CA PHE A 226 -4.36 -14.18 24.03
C PHE A 226 -5.40 -15.31 24.06
N ARG A 227 -6.70 -14.97 24.05
CA ARG A 227 -7.82 -15.93 24.10
C ARG A 227 -8.06 -16.70 22.79
N VAL A 228 -7.12 -16.72 21.85
CA VAL A 228 -7.15 -17.60 20.65
C VAL A 228 -5.92 -18.51 20.54
N SER A 229 -5.08 -18.57 21.58
CA SER A 229 -3.92 -19.45 21.66
C SER A 229 -4.30 -20.92 21.87
N HIS A 230 -3.51 -21.84 21.32
CA HIS A 230 -3.55 -23.28 21.58
C HIS A 230 -2.86 -23.67 22.91
N PHE A 231 -2.14 -22.74 23.54
CA PHE A 231 -1.47 -22.89 24.85
C PHE A 231 -2.24 -22.20 25.98
N GLU A 232 -3.54 -21.94 25.80
CA GLU A 232 -4.39 -21.29 26.79
C GLU A 232 -5.58 -22.21 27.09
N PRO A 233 -5.62 -22.89 28.26
CA PRO A 233 -6.63 -23.90 28.57
C PRO A 233 -8.09 -23.47 28.41
N THR A 234 -8.38 -22.19 28.61
CA THR A 234 -9.72 -21.59 28.51
C THR A 234 -9.91 -20.74 27.25
N SER A 235 -9.14 -21.00 26.19
CA SER A 235 -9.18 -20.30 24.89
C SER A 235 -10.54 -20.36 24.19
N ALA A 236 -10.82 -19.39 23.33
CA ALA A 236 -11.93 -19.38 22.37
C ALA A 236 -11.84 -20.53 21.35
N VAL A 237 -10.65 -21.10 21.16
CA VAL A 237 -10.45 -22.31 20.35
C VAL A 237 -11.06 -23.54 21.04
N PHE A 238 -11.21 -23.58 22.37
CA PHE A 238 -11.60 -24.79 23.10
C PHE A 238 -12.93 -24.67 23.84
N ARG A 239 -13.48 -25.83 24.20
CA ARG A 239 -14.65 -25.97 25.07
C ARG A 239 -14.20 -26.05 26.52
N PRO A 240 -15.00 -25.59 27.50
CA PRO A 240 -14.62 -25.64 28.92
C PRO A 240 -14.24 -27.03 29.45
N ASN A 241 -14.76 -28.11 28.86
CA ASN A 241 -14.43 -29.49 29.22
C ASN A 241 -13.17 -30.06 28.54
N GLU A 242 -12.60 -29.37 27.56
CA GLU A 242 -11.32 -29.72 26.91
C GLU A 242 -10.11 -29.15 27.69
N ALA A 243 -10.32 -28.08 28.48
CA ALA A 243 -9.28 -27.28 29.14
C ALA A 243 -8.22 -28.08 29.91
N LEU A 244 -8.61 -29.11 30.65
CA LEU A 244 -7.67 -29.95 31.43
C LEU A 244 -6.64 -30.64 30.52
N TYR A 245 -7.03 -31.04 29.31
CA TYR A 245 -6.15 -31.71 28.35
C TYR A 245 -5.18 -30.72 27.67
N ILE A 246 -5.60 -29.46 27.50
CA ILE A 246 -4.71 -28.36 27.07
C ILE A 246 -3.61 -28.17 28.12
N PHE A 247 -3.97 -28.06 29.40
CA PHE A 247 -3.00 -27.94 30.49
C PHE A 247 -2.04 -29.16 30.60
N ILE A 248 -2.55 -30.38 30.40
CA ILE A 248 -1.71 -31.60 30.31
C ILE A 248 -0.73 -31.51 29.12
N THR A 249 -1.13 -30.87 28.02
CA THR A 249 -0.26 -30.62 26.86
C THR A 249 0.87 -29.67 27.21
N ASP A 250 0.56 -28.56 27.87
CA ASP A 250 1.57 -27.56 28.28
C ASP A 250 2.62 -28.16 29.24
N ILE A 251 2.21 -29.09 30.11
CA ILE A 251 3.13 -29.89 30.94
C ILE A 251 4.09 -30.73 30.08
N GLY A 252 3.60 -31.38 29.02
CA GLY A 252 4.44 -32.17 28.11
C GLY A 252 5.49 -31.32 27.39
N LEU A 253 5.11 -30.12 26.94
CA LEU A 253 6.02 -29.14 26.36
C LEU A 253 7.04 -28.63 27.38
N ALA A 254 6.62 -28.32 28.60
CA ALA A 254 7.51 -27.90 29.67
C ALA A 254 8.53 -28.99 30.04
N LEU A 255 8.10 -30.26 30.08
CA LEU A 255 8.99 -31.41 30.31
C LEU A 255 10.03 -31.56 29.19
N MET A 256 9.63 -31.49 27.92
CA MET A 256 10.58 -31.58 26.80
C MET A 256 11.51 -30.36 26.74
N GLY A 257 11.00 -29.14 26.94
CA GLY A 257 11.82 -27.94 27.07
C GLY A 257 12.84 -28.03 28.21
N THR A 258 12.46 -28.63 29.35
CA THR A 258 13.38 -28.92 30.46
C THR A 258 14.44 -29.95 30.08
N ALA A 259 14.06 -31.03 29.37
CA ALA A 259 15.02 -32.02 28.87
C ALA A 259 16.03 -31.42 27.88
N LEU A 260 15.56 -30.59 26.95
CA LEU A 260 16.40 -29.86 25.99
C LEU A 260 17.33 -28.85 26.68
N TYR A 261 16.85 -28.16 27.73
CA TYR A 261 17.70 -27.30 28.55
C TYR A 261 18.85 -28.09 29.20
N TYR A 262 18.56 -29.21 29.85
CA TYR A 262 19.62 -30.05 30.44
C TYR A 262 20.55 -30.66 29.39
N ALA A 263 20.04 -31.12 28.24
CA ALA A 263 20.86 -31.59 27.13
C ALA A 263 21.82 -30.49 26.61
N SER A 264 21.34 -29.24 26.51
CA SER A 264 22.18 -28.09 26.09
C SER A 264 23.35 -27.80 27.03
N LYS A 265 23.27 -28.21 28.31
CA LYS A 265 24.39 -28.12 29.26
C LYS A 265 25.46 -29.19 29.02
N GLN A 266 25.10 -30.33 28.42
CA GLN A 266 26.01 -31.44 28.16
C GLN A 266 26.70 -31.31 26.80
N VAL A 267 25.94 -31.04 25.72
CA VAL A 267 26.50 -30.93 24.34
C VAL A 267 26.83 -29.50 23.92
N GLY A 268 26.46 -28.50 24.72
CA GLY A 268 26.60 -27.08 24.41
C GLY A 268 25.43 -26.52 23.60
N VAL A 269 25.10 -25.24 23.85
CA VAL A 269 23.91 -24.57 23.27
C VAL A 269 23.95 -24.52 21.74
N SER A 270 25.11 -24.21 21.14
CA SER A 270 25.24 -24.17 19.67
C SER A 270 24.99 -25.54 19.03
N THR A 271 25.56 -26.61 19.62
CA THR A 271 25.30 -27.99 19.21
C THR A 271 23.81 -28.32 19.34
N MET A 272 23.17 -27.94 20.45
CA MET A 272 21.74 -28.21 20.68
C MET A 272 20.83 -27.52 19.65
N LEU A 273 21.16 -26.30 19.22
CA LEU A 273 20.45 -25.58 18.16
C LEU A 273 20.54 -26.32 16.82
N PHE A 274 21.73 -26.77 16.41
CA PHE A 274 21.86 -27.57 15.17
C PHE A 274 21.25 -28.97 15.30
N LEU A 275 21.39 -29.62 16.46
CA LEU A 275 20.96 -31.00 16.70
C LEU A 275 19.43 -31.14 16.76
N TYR A 276 18.71 -30.12 17.24
CA TYR A 276 17.26 -30.19 17.47
C TYR A 276 16.47 -29.04 16.83
N ALA A 277 16.90 -27.77 16.98
CA ALA A 277 16.11 -26.65 16.48
C ALA A 277 16.04 -26.61 14.94
N VAL A 278 17.11 -26.97 14.23
CA VAL A 278 17.09 -27.07 12.76
C VAL A 278 16.15 -28.20 12.28
N PRO A 279 16.23 -29.46 12.77
CA PRO A 279 15.21 -30.48 12.48
C PRO A 279 13.77 -30.05 12.81
N TYR A 280 13.55 -29.37 13.93
CA TYR A 280 12.24 -28.88 14.36
C TYR A 280 11.61 -27.90 13.35
N PHE A 281 12.40 -26.96 12.80
CA PHE A 281 11.92 -26.11 11.70
C PHE A 281 11.66 -26.89 10.41
N TRP A 282 12.42 -27.96 10.12
CA TRP A 282 12.10 -28.85 9.00
C TRP A 282 10.79 -29.62 9.20
N VAL A 283 10.51 -30.17 10.40
CA VAL A 283 9.21 -30.80 10.72
C VAL A 283 8.07 -29.81 10.53
N HIS A 284 8.23 -28.57 10.98
CA HIS A 284 7.22 -27.52 10.80
C HIS A 284 7.01 -27.14 9.33
N HIS A 285 8.08 -27.03 8.54
CA HIS A 285 7.96 -26.85 7.10
C HIS A 285 7.20 -28.01 6.45
N TRP A 286 7.56 -29.28 6.74
CA TRP A 286 6.86 -30.42 6.15
C TRP A 286 5.38 -30.45 6.56
N LEU A 287 5.07 -30.19 7.83
CA LEU A 287 3.69 -30.08 8.30
C LEU A 287 2.89 -29.00 7.54
N VAL A 288 3.45 -27.80 7.39
CA VAL A 288 2.79 -26.69 6.68
C VAL A 288 2.69 -26.96 5.18
N ALA A 289 3.74 -27.49 4.54
CA ALA A 289 3.75 -27.80 3.12
C ALA A 289 2.76 -28.92 2.75
N ILE A 290 2.75 -30.01 3.54
CA ILE A 290 1.79 -31.11 3.41
C ILE A 290 0.38 -30.54 3.55
N THR A 291 0.02 -30.02 4.72
CA THR A 291 -1.37 -29.60 4.96
C THR A 291 -1.83 -28.50 4.00
N TYR A 292 -0.99 -27.52 3.66
CA TYR A 292 -1.32 -26.52 2.65
C TYR A 292 -1.67 -27.16 1.29
N LEU A 293 -0.84 -28.06 0.78
CA LEU A 293 -1.00 -28.65 -0.56
C LEU A 293 -2.17 -29.62 -0.69
N HIS A 294 -2.59 -30.30 0.37
CA HIS A 294 -3.76 -31.21 0.31
C HIS A 294 -5.09 -30.45 0.31
N HIS A 295 -5.09 -29.20 0.81
CA HIS A 295 -6.28 -28.33 0.84
C HIS A 295 -6.25 -27.19 -0.19
N HIS A 296 -5.20 -27.12 -1.02
CA HIS A 296 -5.09 -26.16 -2.13
C HIS A 296 -4.79 -26.89 -3.45
N HIS A 297 -5.77 -26.91 -4.36
CA HIS A 297 -5.62 -27.37 -5.74
C HIS A 297 -6.70 -26.71 -6.61
N THR A 298 -6.42 -26.49 -7.89
CA THR A 298 -7.29 -25.74 -8.83
C THR A 298 -8.68 -26.34 -9.01
N GLU A 299 -8.82 -27.65 -8.80
CA GLU A 299 -10.07 -28.40 -8.99
C GLU A 299 -10.86 -28.61 -7.68
N LEU A 300 -10.29 -28.28 -6.52
CA LEU A 300 -10.92 -28.51 -5.23
C LEU A 300 -11.78 -27.30 -4.80
N PRO A 301 -13.12 -27.43 -4.74
CA PRO A 301 -13.97 -26.38 -4.24
C PRO A 301 -13.89 -26.27 -2.71
N HIS A 302 -14.11 -25.06 -2.21
CA HIS A 302 -14.58 -24.85 -0.84
C HIS A 302 -16.11 -24.70 -0.85
N TYR A 303 -16.75 -24.63 0.32
CA TYR A 303 -18.22 -24.55 0.40
C TYR A 303 -18.72 -23.54 1.43
N THR A 304 -19.82 -22.88 1.10
CA THR A 304 -20.63 -22.10 2.05
C THR A 304 -21.46 -23.02 2.93
N ALA A 305 -22.05 -22.48 3.99
CA ALA A 305 -22.93 -23.24 4.89
C ALA A 305 -24.16 -23.87 4.22
N GLU A 306 -24.57 -23.38 3.03
CA GLU A 306 -25.64 -24.01 2.23
C GLU A 306 -25.14 -25.17 1.36
N GLY A 307 -23.94 -25.06 0.80
CA GLY A 307 -23.40 -26.06 -0.14
C GLY A 307 -22.68 -27.24 0.53
N TRP A 308 -22.19 -27.05 1.77
CA TRP A 308 -21.31 -27.98 2.47
C TRP A 308 -22.02 -29.23 3.00
N THR A 309 -21.37 -30.38 2.86
CA THR A 309 -21.67 -31.61 3.61
C THR A 309 -20.36 -32.28 4.02
N TYR A 310 -20.38 -33.20 4.98
CA TYR A 310 -19.17 -33.92 5.41
C TYR A 310 -18.46 -34.64 4.27
N VAL A 311 -19.19 -35.29 3.36
CA VAL A 311 -18.60 -35.99 2.20
C VAL A 311 -18.01 -34.99 1.22
N LYS A 312 -18.74 -33.94 0.85
CA LYS A 312 -18.25 -32.86 -0.02
C LYS A 312 -16.97 -32.22 0.54
N GLY A 313 -16.94 -31.94 1.84
CA GLY A 313 -15.80 -31.34 2.53
C GLY A 313 -14.58 -32.27 2.66
N ALA A 314 -14.79 -33.57 2.88
CA ALA A 314 -13.71 -34.55 2.93
C ALA A 314 -13.10 -34.82 1.53
N LEU A 315 -13.93 -34.84 0.49
CA LEU A 315 -13.50 -34.96 -0.92
C LEU A 315 -12.93 -33.65 -1.50
N ALA A 316 -13.03 -32.52 -0.78
CA ALA A 316 -12.29 -31.29 -1.08
C ALA A 316 -10.80 -31.40 -0.67
N THR A 317 -10.17 -32.53 -1.01
CA THR A 317 -8.76 -32.86 -0.77
C THR A 317 -8.15 -33.60 -1.96
N VAL A 318 -6.83 -33.57 -2.10
CA VAL A 318 -6.09 -34.18 -3.24
C VAL A 318 -4.96 -35.06 -2.76
N ASP A 319 -4.92 -36.32 -3.20
CA ASP A 319 -3.79 -37.22 -2.96
C ASP A 319 -2.61 -36.84 -3.88
N ARG A 320 -1.37 -36.89 -3.37
CA ARG A 320 -0.16 -36.46 -4.12
C ARG A 320 0.98 -37.46 -3.97
N GLU A 321 1.90 -37.50 -4.93
CA GLU A 321 3.06 -38.39 -4.87
C GLU A 321 4.31 -37.69 -4.31
N PHE A 322 4.90 -38.25 -3.24
CA PHE A 322 6.23 -37.89 -2.76
C PHE A 322 7.17 -39.12 -2.66
N GLY A 323 6.82 -40.19 -3.36
CA GLY A 323 7.69 -41.33 -3.66
C GLY A 323 8.25 -42.00 -2.40
N PHE A 324 9.56 -42.25 -2.38
CA PHE A 324 10.19 -42.93 -1.24
C PHE A 324 10.00 -42.17 0.09
N ILE A 325 10.05 -40.84 0.07
CA ILE A 325 9.95 -40.04 1.29
C ILE A 325 8.52 -40.08 1.82
N GLY A 326 7.52 -39.79 0.98
CA GLY A 326 6.11 -39.86 1.36
C GLY A 326 5.72 -41.26 1.85
N LYS A 327 5.90 -42.28 1.01
CA LYS A 327 5.50 -43.66 1.31
C LYS A 327 6.22 -44.30 2.51
N HIS A 328 7.49 -44.01 2.76
CA HIS A 328 8.27 -44.71 3.81
C HIS A 328 8.68 -43.87 5.01
N LEU A 329 8.89 -42.56 4.88
CA LEU A 329 9.24 -41.67 6.00
C LEU A 329 8.03 -40.90 6.52
N PHE A 330 7.14 -40.44 5.63
CA PHE A 330 5.88 -39.80 6.00
C PHE A 330 4.69 -40.77 5.98
N HIS A 331 4.96 -42.08 6.06
CA HIS A 331 3.95 -43.12 6.26
C HIS A 331 2.79 -43.13 5.25
N GLY A 332 2.95 -42.56 4.05
CA GLY A 332 1.89 -42.49 3.03
C GLY A 332 0.84 -41.40 3.26
N ILE A 333 1.04 -40.44 4.18
CA ILE A 333 0.04 -39.39 4.46
C ILE A 333 -0.18 -38.45 3.27
N ILE A 334 0.85 -38.26 2.42
CA ILE A 334 0.74 -37.42 1.22
C ILE A 334 -0.02 -38.19 0.12
N GLU A 335 0.28 -39.47 0.01
CA GLU A 335 -0.28 -40.34 -1.01
C GLU A 335 -1.75 -40.73 -0.74
N LYS A 336 -2.27 -40.59 0.49
CA LYS A 336 -3.57 -41.14 0.93
C LYS A 336 -4.38 -40.20 1.85
N HIS A 337 -4.28 -38.89 1.66
CA HIS A 337 -4.98 -37.87 2.44
C HIS A 337 -6.51 -37.85 2.25
N VAL A 338 -7.01 -38.21 1.06
CA VAL A 338 -8.46 -38.23 0.75
C VAL A 338 -9.20 -39.27 1.58
N VAL A 339 -8.70 -40.52 1.61
CA VAL A 339 -9.28 -41.57 2.47
C VAL A 339 -9.05 -41.25 3.94
N HIS A 340 -7.97 -40.56 4.28
CA HIS A 340 -7.71 -40.08 5.63
C HIS A 340 -8.73 -39.02 6.08
N HIS A 341 -9.21 -38.11 5.22
CA HIS A 341 -10.29 -37.17 5.59
C HIS A 341 -11.67 -37.82 5.73
N LEU A 342 -11.99 -38.80 4.87
CA LEU A 342 -13.23 -39.57 4.95
C LEU A 342 -13.26 -40.52 6.16
N PHE A 343 -12.13 -41.14 6.50
CA PHE A 343 -12.03 -42.17 7.53
C PHE A 343 -10.70 -42.10 8.30
N PRO A 344 -10.45 -41.04 9.09
CA PRO A 344 -9.17 -40.81 9.80
C PRO A 344 -8.82 -41.85 10.89
N LYS A 345 -9.62 -42.91 11.03
CA LYS A 345 -9.38 -44.06 11.93
C LYS A 345 -8.81 -45.29 11.22
N ILE A 346 -8.66 -45.26 9.90
CA ILE A 346 -7.92 -46.28 9.17
C ILE A 346 -6.42 -45.98 9.38
N PRO A 347 -5.63 -46.93 9.91
CA PRO A 347 -4.20 -46.72 10.05
C PRO A 347 -3.54 -46.60 8.67
N PHE A 348 -2.57 -45.71 8.55
CA PHE A 348 -1.88 -45.43 7.29
C PHE A 348 -1.41 -46.69 6.51
N TYR A 349 -0.95 -47.73 7.22
CA TYR A 349 -0.50 -49.00 6.63
C TYR A 349 -1.65 -49.88 6.08
N LYS A 350 -2.88 -49.37 6.07
CA LYS A 350 -4.06 -49.91 5.38
C LYS A 350 -4.78 -48.85 4.52
N ALA A 351 -4.23 -47.64 4.42
CA ALA A 351 -4.82 -46.57 3.62
C ALA A 351 -4.73 -46.86 2.11
N ASP A 352 -3.64 -47.50 1.63
CA ASP A 352 -3.54 -48.00 0.25
C ASP A 352 -4.75 -48.87 -0.13
N GLU A 353 -5.06 -49.91 0.68
CA GLU A 353 -6.20 -50.82 0.45
C GLU A 353 -7.55 -50.10 0.53
N ALA A 354 -7.70 -49.15 1.46
CA ALA A 354 -8.93 -48.37 1.61
C ALA A 354 -9.14 -47.37 0.45
N THR A 355 -8.09 -46.73 -0.08
CA THR A 355 -8.16 -45.84 -1.24
C THR A 355 -8.61 -46.60 -2.49
N GLU A 356 -8.02 -47.76 -2.79
CA GLU A 356 -8.43 -48.55 -3.95
C GLU A 356 -9.87 -49.11 -3.81
N ALA A 357 -10.35 -49.33 -2.57
CA ALA A 357 -11.73 -49.72 -2.32
C ALA A 357 -12.75 -48.59 -2.52
N ILE A 358 -12.42 -47.34 -2.20
CA ILE A 358 -13.36 -46.20 -2.37
C ILE A 358 -13.36 -45.61 -3.78
N LYS A 359 -12.23 -45.67 -4.51
CA LYS A 359 -12.10 -45.08 -5.86
C LYS A 359 -13.28 -45.41 -6.81
N PRO A 360 -13.73 -46.67 -6.95
CA PRO A 360 -14.88 -47.01 -7.81
C PRO A 360 -16.24 -46.47 -7.32
N VAL A 361 -16.34 -46.04 -6.05
CA VAL A 361 -17.58 -45.55 -5.42
C VAL A 361 -17.68 -44.03 -5.49
N ILE A 362 -16.56 -43.33 -5.32
CA ILE A 362 -16.49 -41.86 -5.42
C ILE A 362 -16.22 -41.36 -6.84
N GLY A 363 -15.67 -42.21 -7.72
CA GLY A 363 -15.49 -41.93 -9.15
C GLY A 363 -14.71 -40.64 -9.40
N ASP A 364 -15.28 -39.77 -10.24
CA ASP A 364 -14.69 -38.50 -10.66
C ASP A 364 -14.46 -37.49 -9.51
N HIS A 365 -15.00 -37.75 -8.30
CA HIS A 365 -14.73 -36.96 -7.09
C HIS A 365 -13.38 -37.29 -6.42
N TYR A 366 -12.59 -38.24 -6.95
CA TYR A 366 -11.25 -38.55 -6.44
C TYR A 366 -10.18 -37.68 -7.14
N CYS A 367 -9.64 -36.68 -6.44
CA CYS A 367 -8.58 -35.82 -6.95
C CYS A 367 -7.17 -36.40 -6.64
N HIS A 368 -6.30 -36.45 -7.65
CA HIS A 368 -4.90 -36.90 -7.56
C HIS A 368 -3.99 -36.00 -8.39
N ASP A 369 -2.77 -35.70 -7.92
CA ASP A 369 -1.83 -34.81 -8.61
C ASP A 369 -0.36 -35.30 -8.52
N ASP A 370 0.06 -36.02 -9.56
CA ASP A 370 1.40 -36.61 -9.76
C ASP A 370 2.54 -35.59 -10.02
N ARG A 371 2.25 -34.28 -10.10
CA ARG A 371 3.30 -33.27 -10.34
C ARG A 371 4.27 -33.19 -9.15
N ASN A 372 5.47 -32.65 -9.36
CA ASN A 372 6.48 -32.59 -8.29
C ASN A 372 5.99 -31.76 -7.09
N PHE A 373 5.91 -32.35 -5.90
CA PHE A 373 5.43 -31.74 -4.66
C PHE A 373 6.01 -30.35 -4.34
N LEU A 374 7.32 -30.14 -4.52
CA LEU A 374 7.95 -28.83 -4.23
C LEU A 374 7.69 -27.81 -5.36
N GLY A 375 7.57 -28.26 -6.61
CA GLY A 375 7.10 -27.44 -7.72
C GLY A 375 5.62 -27.03 -7.57
N GLN A 376 4.76 -27.98 -7.17
CA GLN A 376 3.38 -27.71 -6.79
C GLN A 376 3.32 -26.67 -5.67
N LEU A 377 4.12 -26.81 -4.61
CA LEU A 377 4.16 -25.85 -3.48
C LEU A 377 4.47 -24.43 -3.96
N TRP A 378 5.45 -24.28 -4.87
CA TRP A 378 5.77 -22.99 -5.48
C TRP A 378 4.61 -22.44 -6.31
N THR A 379 4.10 -23.22 -7.26
CA THR A 379 3.06 -22.78 -8.20
C THR A 379 1.75 -22.45 -7.49
N ILE A 380 1.30 -23.31 -6.57
CA ILE A 380 0.01 -23.17 -5.88
C ILE A 380 0.04 -22.00 -4.89
N PHE A 381 1.14 -21.81 -4.14
CA PHE A 381 1.32 -20.61 -3.31
C PHE A 381 1.45 -19.33 -4.15
N GLY A 382 1.95 -19.46 -5.39
CA GLY A 382 1.94 -18.40 -6.40
C GLY A 382 0.54 -18.02 -6.86
N SER A 383 -0.27 -18.98 -7.30
CA SER A 383 -1.54 -18.71 -8.01
C SER A 383 -2.79 -18.69 -7.12
N LEU A 384 -2.91 -19.57 -6.12
CA LEU A 384 -4.17 -19.77 -5.40
C LEU A 384 -4.31 -18.79 -4.22
N LYS A 385 -4.72 -17.55 -4.54
CA LYS A 385 -4.83 -16.43 -3.56
C LYS A 385 -6.20 -16.31 -2.89
N TYR A 386 -7.28 -16.52 -3.64
CA TYR A 386 -8.66 -16.35 -3.18
C TYR A 386 -9.64 -17.26 -3.95
N VAL A 387 -10.81 -17.49 -3.36
CA VAL A 387 -11.94 -18.22 -3.95
C VAL A 387 -13.09 -17.28 -4.27
N GLU A 388 -13.91 -17.67 -5.23
CA GLU A 388 -15.11 -16.99 -5.70
C GLU A 388 -16.28 -17.98 -5.77
N HIS A 389 -17.52 -17.51 -5.90
CA HIS A 389 -18.67 -18.40 -6.04
C HIS A 389 -18.58 -19.21 -7.34
N ASP A 390 -18.84 -20.51 -7.27
CA ASP A 390 -18.94 -21.34 -8.46
C ASP A 390 -20.28 -21.08 -9.18
N PRO A 391 -20.29 -20.63 -10.44
CA PRO A 391 -21.54 -20.36 -11.18
C PRO A 391 -22.30 -21.65 -11.56
N THR A 392 -21.67 -22.82 -11.48
CA THR A 392 -22.26 -24.11 -11.88
C THR A 392 -22.91 -24.89 -10.72
N ASN A 393 -22.50 -24.61 -9.48
CA ASN A 393 -22.79 -25.51 -8.35
C ASN A 393 -23.11 -24.70 -7.07
N LYS A 394 -24.39 -24.68 -6.67
CA LYS A 394 -24.87 -23.74 -5.64
C LYS A 394 -24.18 -23.97 -4.29
N GLY A 395 -23.56 -22.90 -3.78
CA GLY A 395 -22.87 -22.91 -2.48
C GLY A 395 -21.48 -23.55 -2.52
N ALA A 396 -20.98 -23.96 -3.70
CA ALA A 396 -19.57 -24.19 -3.91
C ALA A 396 -18.82 -22.88 -4.16
N MET A 397 -17.53 -22.89 -3.86
CA MET A 397 -16.58 -21.80 -4.01
C MET A 397 -15.38 -22.33 -4.78
N ARG A 398 -15.15 -21.86 -6.01
CA ARG A 398 -14.02 -22.28 -6.84
C ARG A 398 -12.82 -21.36 -6.62
N TRP A 399 -11.61 -21.84 -6.88
CA TRP A 399 -10.44 -20.97 -6.94
C TRP A 399 -10.53 -20.04 -8.14
N ALA A 400 -10.32 -18.75 -7.92
CA ALA A 400 -10.21 -17.80 -9.02
C ALA A 400 -8.93 -18.11 -9.82
N LYS A 401 -9.09 -18.59 -11.06
CA LYS A 401 -7.97 -18.83 -11.98
C LYS A 401 -7.34 -17.50 -12.39
N GLU A 402 -6.14 -17.50 -12.95
CA GLU A 402 -5.59 -16.29 -13.55
C GLU A 402 -6.43 -15.84 -14.76
N SER A 403 -6.93 -16.80 -15.56
CA SER A 403 -7.93 -16.55 -16.62
C SER A 403 -9.22 -15.95 -16.09
N ASP A 404 -9.64 -16.30 -14.87
CA ASP A 404 -10.93 -15.92 -14.31
C ASP A 404 -10.80 -14.64 -13.46
N ARG A 405 -9.60 -14.35 -12.96
CA ARG A 405 -9.17 -13.03 -12.43
C ARG A 405 -9.05 -12.03 -13.56
N ILE A 406 -8.44 -12.42 -14.68
CA ILE A 406 -8.37 -11.61 -15.90
C ILE A 406 -9.80 -11.45 -16.45
N GLN A 407 -10.56 -12.51 -16.69
CA GLN A 407 -11.94 -12.44 -17.17
C GLN A 407 -12.88 -11.72 -16.20
N ALA A 408 -12.74 -11.79 -14.88
CA ALA A 408 -13.57 -10.99 -13.96
C ALA A 408 -13.09 -9.53 -13.85
N LEU A 409 -11.80 -9.27 -14.08
CA LEU A 409 -11.31 -7.90 -14.28
C LEU A 409 -11.76 -7.35 -15.63
N GLU A 410 -11.80 -8.15 -16.68
CA GLU A 410 -12.22 -7.86 -18.07
C GLU A 410 -13.73 -7.94 -18.26
N GLU A 411 -14.51 -8.59 -17.39
CA GLU A 411 -15.97 -8.51 -17.35
C GLU A 411 -16.38 -7.34 -16.48
N ARG A 412 -15.60 -6.96 -15.46
CA ARG A 412 -15.75 -5.64 -14.84
C ARG A 412 -15.30 -4.55 -15.80
N LEU A 413 -14.21 -4.74 -16.54
CA LEU A 413 -13.74 -3.81 -17.57
C LEU A 413 -14.75 -3.76 -18.69
N ALA A 414 -15.30 -4.88 -19.18
CA ALA A 414 -16.28 -4.95 -20.27
C ALA A 414 -17.72 -4.67 -19.84
N ASN A 415 -18.09 -4.70 -18.56
CA ASN A 415 -19.31 -4.04 -18.10
C ASN A 415 -19.08 -2.52 -18.01
N ILE A 416 -17.91 -2.08 -17.56
CA ILE A 416 -17.51 -0.66 -17.59
C ILE A 416 -17.29 -0.17 -19.04
N GLU A 417 -16.90 -1.04 -19.97
CA GLU A 417 -16.61 -0.76 -21.38
C GLU A 417 -17.75 -1.15 -22.30
N THR A 418 -18.80 -1.88 -21.88
CA THR A 418 -20.11 -1.75 -22.53
C THR A 418 -20.77 -0.46 -22.07
N LEU A 419 -20.75 -0.12 -20.79
CA LEU A 419 -21.16 1.21 -20.30
C LEU A 419 -20.36 2.35 -20.96
N ILE A 420 -19.10 2.15 -21.33
CA ILE A 420 -18.27 3.14 -22.03
C ILE A 420 -18.28 2.97 -23.57
N THR A 421 -18.59 1.81 -24.15
CA THR A 421 -18.71 1.64 -25.63
C THR A 421 -20.13 1.88 -26.15
N GLU A 422 -21.14 1.83 -25.28
CA GLU A 422 -22.40 2.55 -25.48
C GLU A 422 -22.20 4.09 -25.48
N ILE A 423 -21.00 4.58 -25.12
CA ILE A 423 -20.62 6.01 -25.09
C ILE A 423 -19.50 6.38 -26.09
N ALA A 424 -18.49 5.54 -26.36
CA ALA A 424 -17.30 5.82 -27.17
C ALA A 424 -16.50 4.57 -27.59
N GLY A 425 -15.99 4.50 -28.84
CA GLY A 425 -15.31 3.31 -29.41
C GLY A 425 -13.81 3.10 -29.07
N PRO A 426 -13.23 1.89 -29.35
CA PRO A 426 -11.98 1.40 -28.70
C PRO A 426 -10.65 1.45 -29.51
N LYS A 427 -9.49 1.23 -28.83
CA LYS A 427 -8.08 1.39 -29.32
C LYS A 427 -7.01 0.78 -28.35
N PRO A 428 -5.87 0.15 -28.79
CA PRO A 428 -4.70 -0.22 -27.92
C PRO A 428 -3.26 0.02 -28.57
N PRO A 429 -2.08 -0.55 -28.11
CA PRO A 429 -1.27 -0.31 -26.87
C PRO A 429 0.31 -0.08 -27.05
N THR A 430 1.20 -0.43 -26.07
CA THR A 430 2.49 0.30 -25.66
C THR A 430 3.72 -0.52 -25.08
N LEU A 431 4.87 0.10 -24.68
CA LEU A 431 6.01 -0.45 -23.82
C LEU A 431 7.02 0.60 -23.17
N GLU A 432 8.13 0.19 -22.45
CA GLU A 432 8.81 0.87 -21.26
C GLU A 432 10.39 1.14 -21.27
N THR A 433 11.04 1.75 -20.20
CA THR A 433 12.44 1.53 -19.59
C THR A 433 12.89 2.56 -18.45
N GLN A 434 14.07 2.43 -17.73
CA GLN A 434 14.53 3.12 -16.44
C GLN A 434 16.01 3.71 -16.35
N GLN A 435 16.37 4.57 -15.32
CA GLN A 435 17.57 4.53 -14.35
C GLN A 435 18.32 5.85 -13.84
N LEU A 436 18.94 5.78 -12.60
CA LEU A 436 20.07 6.57 -11.93
C LEU A 436 19.91 8.09 -11.50
N LEU A 437 20.71 8.79 -10.62
CA LEU A 437 22.02 8.63 -9.86
C LEU A 437 22.13 9.47 -8.49
N ASP A 438 23.30 10.00 -8.02
CA ASP A 438 23.66 10.45 -6.61
C ASP A 438 24.74 11.62 -6.51
N ILE A 439 24.74 12.57 -5.53
CA ILE A 439 25.66 13.80 -5.41
C ILE A 439 26.00 14.25 -3.93
N ASP A 440 27.05 15.08 -3.69
CA ASP A 440 27.66 15.50 -2.38
C ASP A 440 27.50 17.00 -1.96
N LEU A 441 27.87 17.40 -0.71
CA LEU A 441 27.35 18.61 -0.04
C LEU A 441 28.35 19.43 0.86
N GLN A 442 29.24 20.29 0.33
CA GLN A 442 29.96 21.29 1.17
C GLN A 442 30.14 22.72 0.61
N ASP A 443 30.10 22.97 -0.71
CA ASP A 443 30.43 24.29 -1.29
C ASP A 443 29.19 25.13 -1.71
N PHE A 444 28.60 25.95 -0.83
CA PHE A 444 27.60 26.99 -1.24
C PHE A 444 27.49 28.22 -0.31
N ASP A 445 27.96 29.36 -0.80
CA ASP A 445 27.76 30.72 -0.24
C ASP A 445 26.38 31.30 -0.68
N PRO A 446 25.64 32.03 0.18
CA PRO A 446 24.37 32.68 -0.20
C PRO A 446 24.47 33.90 -1.17
N ALA A 447 25.64 34.50 -1.40
CA ALA A 447 25.73 35.89 -1.86
C ALA A 447 25.67 36.15 -3.39
N GLU A 448 25.88 35.15 -4.25
CA GLU A 448 26.13 35.37 -5.69
C GLU A 448 24.94 35.83 -6.56
N TRP A 449 23.74 36.01 -5.99
CA TRP A 449 22.50 36.26 -6.75
C TRP A 449 22.22 37.73 -7.13
N ILE A 450 23.23 38.60 -7.12
CA ILE A 450 23.10 40.02 -7.49
C ILE A 450 24.26 40.45 -8.41
N HIS A 451 23.88 41.12 -9.53
CA HIS A 451 24.71 41.77 -10.57
C HIS A 451 24.94 41.02 -11.91
N SER A 452 25.10 41.85 -12.94
CA SER A 452 25.26 41.61 -14.39
C SER A 452 25.89 42.91 -14.97
N PRO A 453 26.37 43.03 -16.24
CA PRO A 453 26.20 42.11 -17.38
C PRO A 453 27.41 41.92 -18.34
N ALA A 454 27.15 41.15 -19.40
CA ALA A 454 27.67 41.26 -20.78
C ALA A 454 29.17 41.01 -21.12
N GLN A 455 29.41 39.97 -21.95
CA GLN A 455 30.27 40.05 -23.15
C GLN A 455 30.03 38.87 -24.14
N ALA A 456 30.36 39.12 -25.41
CA ALA A 456 30.38 38.22 -26.59
C ALA A 456 31.38 38.86 -27.61
N PRO A 457 31.79 38.26 -28.76
CA PRO A 457 31.33 37.07 -29.51
C PRO A 457 32.55 36.10 -29.81
N PRO A 458 32.72 35.32 -30.91
CA PRO A 458 31.85 35.02 -32.06
C PRO A 458 31.73 33.55 -32.55
N GLU A 459 30.84 33.46 -33.55
CA GLU A 459 30.47 32.44 -34.54
C GLU A 459 31.53 31.44 -35.06
N VAL A 460 31.06 30.24 -35.42
CA VAL A 460 31.46 29.51 -36.65
C VAL A 460 30.20 28.90 -37.30
N THR A 461 30.14 28.87 -38.64
CA THR A 461 29.01 28.39 -39.46
C THR A 461 29.26 27.02 -40.09
N ASN A 462 28.20 26.26 -40.44
CA ASN A 462 27.90 25.79 -41.83
C ASN A 462 26.79 24.72 -41.96
N ASN A 463 25.77 25.07 -42.73
CA ASN A 463 25.15 24.35 -43.87
C ASN A 463 24.89 22.82 -43.91
N LEU A 464 23.60 22.51 -44.12
CA LEU A 464 22.98 21.58 -45.09
C LEU A 464 23.57 20.18 -45.38
N GLY A 465 22.68 19.18 -45.35
CA GLY A 465 22.84 17.89 -46.02
C GLY A 465 21.53 17.11 -46.14
N THR A 466 20.76 17.29 -47.22
CA THR A 466 19.56 16.50 -47.51
C THR A 466 19.87 15.27 -48.36
N ALA A 467 19.50 14.09 -47.87
CA ALA A 467 19.41 12.85 -48.65
C ALA A 467 18.18 12.05 -48.21
N SER A 468 17.57 11.30 -49.13
CA SER A 468 16.28 10.60 -48.96
C SER A 468 16.38 9.13 -49.41
N THR A 469 15.25 8.42 -49.32
CA THR A 469 15.00 7.03 -49.81
C THR A 469 15.67 5.89 -49.02
N ASP A 470 15.06 4.71 -48.89
CA ASP A 470 13.62 4.43 -48.68
C ASP A 470 13.44 3.00 -48.08
N SER A 471 12.24 2.74 -47.53
CA SER A 471 11.60 1.43 -47.30
C SER A 471 12.44 0.19 -46.94
N MET A 472 12.21 -0.38 -45.74
CA MET A 472 11.91 -1.81 -45.43
C MET A 472 12.14 -2.07 -43.92
N LEU A 473 11.20 -2.62 -43.13
CA LEU A 473 9.77 -2.82 -43.35
C LEU A 473 9.02 -2.81 -41.99
N GLN A 474 7.68 -2.83 -42.05
CA GLN A 474 6.68 -2.76 -40.98
C GLN A 474 6.81 -3.85 -39.88
N ALA A 475 6.15 -3.76 -38.71
CA ALA A 475 4.96 -2.97 -38.40
C ALA A 475 4.89 -2.40 -36.98
N ALA A 476 4.47 -1.13 -36.90
CA ALA A 476 3.69 -0.59 -35.80
C ALA A 476 2.41 0.00 -36.42
N THR A 477 1.23 -0.27 -35.83
CA THR A 477 -0.05 0.20 -36.39
C THR A 477 -0.21 1.71 -36.22
N VAL A 478 -0.18 2.42 -37.35
CA VAL A 478 -0.47 3.86 -37.41
C VAL A 478 -1.89 4.11 -36.92
N ALA A 479 -2.07 4.99 -35.94
CA ALA A 479 -3.38 5.46 -35.53
C ALA A 479 -4.03 6.24 -36.69
N THR A 480 -5.18 5.77 -37.17
CA THR A 480 -5.95 6.44 -38.22
C THR A 480 -6.49 7.78 -37.73
N ALA A 481 -6.58 8.76 -38.64
CA ALA A 481 -6.98 10.13 -38.30
C ALA A 481 -8.44 10.26 -37.81
N ASP A 482 -9.25 9.21 -38.02
CA ASP A 482 -10.69 9.18 -37.77
C ASP A 482 -11.07 9.02 -36.28
N HIS A 483 -10.10 8.79 -35.39
CA HIS A 483 -10.33 8.62 -33.94
C HIS A 483 -9.96 9.85 -33.08
N LEU A 484 -9.52 10.96 -33.68
CA LEU A 484 -9.16 12.18 -32.95
C LEU A 484 -10.31 13.20 -32.99
N GLU A 485 -11.37 12.95 -32.23
CA GLU A 485 -12.53 13.85 -32.15
C GLU A 485 -12.33 14.98 -31.14
N LEU A 486 -12.95 16.14 -31.41
CA LEU A 486 -13.12 17.27 -30.50
C LEU A 486 -14.51 17.86 -30.69
N ALA A 487 -15.09 18.43 -29.64
CA ALA A 487 -16.33 19.20 -29.74
C ALA A 487 -16.17 20.40 -30.69
N PRO A 488 -17.27 20.90 -31.31
CA PRO A 488 -17.22 22.00 -32.26
C PRO A 488 -16.49 23.24 -31.75
N LEU A 489 -15.76 23.93 -32.64
CA LEU A 489 -14.99 25.13 -32.29
C LEU A 489 -15.79 26.18 -31.47
N PRO A 490 -17.09 26.48 -31.73
CA PRO A 490 -17.86 27.41 -30.93
C PRO A 490 -18.07 27.01 -29.45
N GLU A 491 -17.99 25.72 -29.13
CA GLU A 491 -18.16 25.19 -27.76
C GLU A 491 -16.84 25.22 -26.98
N ILE A 492 -15.73 24.89 -27.65
CA ILE A 492 -14.40 24.83 -27.00
C ILE A 492 -13.68 26.18 -26.97
N LEU A 493 -13.94 27.09 -27.92
CA LEU A 493 -13.25 28.38 -28.00
C LEU A 493 -13.44 29.24 -26.74
N PRO A 494 -14.65 29.42 -26.18
CA PRO A 494 -14.83 30.14 -24.91
C PRO A 494 -14.05 29.51 -23.74
N LEU A 495 -13.84 28.19 -23.79
CA LEU A 495 -13.10 27.47 -22.75
C LEU A 495 -11.58 27.65 -22.89
N VAL A 496 -11.07 27.70 -24.13
CA VAL A 496 -9.68 28.04 -24.43
C VAL A 496 -9.39 29.50 -24.06
N ASP A 497 -10.27 30.44 -24.44
CA ASP A 497 -10.17 31.86 -24.10
C ASP A 497 -10.17 32.09 -22.58
N ASN A 498 -11.02 31.36 -21.83
CA ASN A 498 -11.03 31.40 -20.37
C ASN A 498 -9.73 30.85 -19.76
N TYR A 499 -9.19 29.76 -20.31
CA TYR A 499 -7.90 29.20 -19.89
C TYR A 499 -6.75 30.20 -20.07
N PHE A 500 -6.62 30.83 -21.25
CA PHE A 500 -5.54 31.77 -21.50
C PHE A 500 -5.67 33.02 -20.63
N ARG A 501 -6.87 33.60 -20.55
CA ARG A 501 -7.17 34.82 -19.80
C ARG A 501 -6.99 34.68 -18.28
N ASN A 502 -7.36 33.54 -17.69
CA ASN A 502 -7.44 33.40 -16.23
C ASN A 502 -6.43 32.41 -15.61
N TYR A 503 -5.86 31.48 -16.40
CA TYR A 503 -4.88 30.50 -15.90
C TYR A 503 -3.49 30.70 -16.51
N ASN A 504 -3.39 30.68 -17.85
CA ASN A 504 -2.09 30.70 -18.54
C ASN A 504 -1.33 32.01 -18.31
N VAL A 505 -2.02 33.13 -18.07
CA VAL A 505 -1.38 34.41 -17.71
C VAL A 505 -0.56 34.33 -16.41
N ILE A 506 -0.92 33.44 -15.47
CA ILE A 506 -0.20 33.23 -14.21
C ILE A 506 0.71 31.99 -14.28
N ILE A 507 0.27 30.93 -14.97
CA ILE A 507 0.97 29.65 -15.13
C ILE A 507 1.14 29.37 -16.63
N PRO A 508 2.13 29.99 -17.31
CA PRO A 508 2.24 30.04 -18.77
C PRO A 508 2.77 28.75 -19.39
N LEU A 509 1.96 27.69 -19.33
CA LEU A 509 2.27 26.37 -19.86
C LEU A 509 2.37 26.38 -21.39
N PHE A 510 1.52 27.15 -22.08
CA PHE A 510 1.49 27.29 -23.54
C PHE A 510 1.72 28.75 -23.98
N GLU A 511 2.19 28.95 -25.22
CA GLU A 511 2.22 30.27 -25.86
C GLU A 511 0.92 30.47 -26.66
N GLU A 512 0.19 31.55 -26.39
CA GLU A 512 -1.18 31.75 -26.86
C GLU A 512 -1.28 31.85 -28.39
N ASN A 513 -0.38 32.56 -29.05
CA ASN A 513 -0.43 32.74 -30.51
C ASN A 513 -0.16 31.42 -31.24
N ALA A 514 0.84 30.65 -30.81
CA ALA A 514 1.12 29.32 -31.34
C ALA A 514 -0.03 28.35 -31.09
N PHE A 515 -0.60 28.34 -29.88
CA PHE A 515 -1.72 27.47 -29.53
C PHE A 515 -2.99 27.81 -30.31
N MET A 516 -3.33 29.10 -30.43
CA MET A 516 -4.53 29.54 -31.15
C MET A 516 -4.41 29.33 -32.66
N ARG A 517 -3.21 29.47 -33.24
CA ARG A 517 -2.95 29.04 -34.63
C ARG A 517 -3.14 27.53 -34.81
N MET A 518 -2.58 26.72 -33.90
CA MET A 518 -2.75 25.26 -33.90
C MET A 518 -4.22 24.84 -33.75
N LEU A 519 -4.99 25.52 -32.90
CA LEU A 519 -6.42 25.29 -32.73
C LEU A 519 -7.21 25.64 -34.00
N LEU A 520 -6.97 26.81 -34.60
CA LEU A 520 -7.64 27.19 -35.85
C LEU A 520 -7.24 26.28 -37.01
N ASP A 521 -5.98 25.86 -37.08
CA ASP A 521 -5.48 24.91 -38.06
C ASP A 521 -6.14 23.53 -37.93
N TRP A 522 -6.41 23.06 -36.70
CA TRP A 522 -7.09 21.78 -36.44
C TRP A 522 -8.49 21.69 -37.08
N PHE A 523 -9.26 22.77 -36.99
CA PHE A 523 -10.62 22.85 -37.54
C PHE A 523 -10.62 23.23 -39.03
N SER A 524 -9.63 24.00 -39.49
CA SER A 524 -9.54 24.45 -40.88
C SER A 524 -8.91 23.43 -41.84
N PHE A 525 -7.98 22.61 -41.35
CA PHE A 525 -7.12 21.75 -42.19
C PHE A 525 -6.97 20.34 -41.59
N SER A 526 -7.69 19.36 -42.14
CA SER A 526 -7.63 17.96 -41.67
C SER A 526 -6.23 17.36 -41.73
N ASN A 527 -5.39 17.77 -42.69
CA ASN A 527 -4.01 17.33 -42.82
C ASN A 527 -3.01 17.97 -41.82
N LYS A 528 -3.46 18.93 -41.00
CA LYS A 528 -2.66 19.51 -39.89
C LYS A 528 -2.97 18.87 -38.53
N ARG A 529 -3.91 17.93 -38.47
CA ARG A 529 -4.30 17.26 -37.22
C ARG A 529 -3.19 16.34 -36.73
N SER A 530 -2.57 16.69 -35.60
CA SER A 530 -1.57 15.86 -34.92
C SER A 530 -2.05 15.38 -33.56
N MET A 531 -1.67 14.17 -33.17
CA MET A 531 -1.99 13.58 -31.86
C MET A 531 -1.56 14.47 -30.67
N VAL A 532 -0.43 15.16 -30.84
CA VAL A 532 0.16 16.07 -29.83
C VAL A 532 -0.66 17.35 -29.71
N SER A 533 -1.10 17.92 -30.83
CA SER A 533 -2.00 19.08 -30.88
C SER A 533 -3.35 18.77 -30.24
N TRP A 534 -3.91 17.59 -30.53
CA TRP A 534 -5.15 17.10 -29.94
C TRP A 534 -5.02 16.95 -28.41
N ALA A 535 -3.92 16.33 -27.94
CA ALA A 535 -3.65 16.19 -26.52
C ALA A 535 -3.47 17.55 -25.81
N ALA A 536 -2.82 18.52 -26.45
CA ALA A 536 -2.69 19.88 -25.93
C ALA A 536 -4.05 20.61 -25.78
N ILE A 537 -4.96 20.43 -26.75
CA ILE A 537 -6.32 20.98 -26.63
C ILE A 537 -7.09 20.30 -25.50
N ASN A 538 -7.01 18.97 -25.37
CA ASN A 538 -7.65 18.25 -24.26
C ASN A 538 -7.08 18.64 -22.88
N VAL A 539 -5.76 18.89 -22.75
CA VAL A 539 -5.16 19.41 -21.51
C VAL A 539 -5.71 20.79 -21.15
N VAL A 540 -5.81 21.71 -22.11
CA VAL A 540 -6.36 23.06 -21.87
C VAL A 540 -7.83 23.00 -21.41
N LEU A 541 -8.65 22.17 -22.06
CA LEU A 541 -10.04 21.95 -21.67
C LEU A 541 -10.15 21.31 -20.28
N ALA A 542 -9.34 20.28 -19.99
CA ALA A 542 -9.32 19.64 -18.67
C ALA A 542 -8.89 20.59 -17.54
N ILE A 543 -7.89 21.47 -17.78
CA ILE A 543 -7.47 22.48 -16.79
C ILE A 543 -8.58 23.51 -16.58
N ASN A 544 -9.29 23.94 -17.63
CA ASN A 544 -10.45 24.80 -17.45
C ASN A 544 -11.52 24.11 -16.58
N TYR A 545 -12.06 22.97 -17.01
CA TYR A 545 -13.13 22.28 -16.29
C TYR A 545 -12.75 21.99 -14.82
N ARG A 546 -11.55 21.48 -14.56
CA ARG A 546 -11.13 21.03 -13.22
C ARG A 546 -10.64 22.16 -12.31
N VAL A 547 -9.92 23.15 -12.86
CA VAL A 547 -9.16 24.15 -12.07
C VAL A 547 -9.80 25.54 -12.11
N LEU A 548 -10.48 25.92 -13.21
CA LEU A 548 -11.21 27.19 -13.33
C LEU A 548 -12.69 27.05 -12.94
N GLU A 549 -13.40 26.10 -13.56
CA GLU A 549 -14.82 25.84 -13.25
C GLU A 549 -15.01 24.99 -11.99
N GLY A 550 -13.97 24.26 -11.56
CA GLY A 550 -13.97 23.51 -10.30
C GLY A 550 -14.75 22.20 -10.32
N ARG A 551 -15.01 21.63 -11.51
CA ARG A 551 -15.82 20.43 -11.71
C ARG A 551 -15.25 19.18 -10.98
N PRO A 552 -16.12 18.27 -10.51
CA PRO A 552 -15.70 17.06 -9.82
C PRO A 552 -15.02 16.04 -10.77
N MET A 553 -14.34 15.03 -10.22
CA MET A 553 -13.60 14.03 -11.04
C MET A 553 -14.50 13.16 -11.94
N ASP A 554 -15.79 13.07 -11.63
CA ASP A 554 -16.80 12.32 -12.38
C ASP A 554 -17.53 13.16 -13.46
N ASP A 555 -17.23 14.46 -13.60
CA ASP A 555 -17.74 15.26 -14.72
C ASP A 555 -17.30 14.66 -16.06
N LEU A 556 -18.28 14.38 -16.93
CA LEU A 556 -18.07 13.64 -18.16
C LEU A 556 -17.10 14.35 -19.13
N ALA A 557 -17.12 15.69 -19.19
CA ALA A 557 -16.29 16.47 -20.09
C ALA A 557 -14.83 16.51 -19.62
N TYR A 558 -14.60 16.74 -18.32
CA TYR A 558 -13.28 16.61 -17.68
C TYR A 558 -12.73 15.19 -17.84
N ALA A 559 -13.52 14.18 -17.47
CA ALA A 559 -13.12 12.78 -17.53
C ALA A 559 -12.79 12.33 -18.97
N GLN A 560 -13.54 12.80 -19.97
CA GLN A 560 -13.21 12.51 -21.37
C GLN A 560 -11.90 13.19 -21.80
N CYS A 561 -11.67 14.44 -21.44
CA CYS A 561 -10.41 15.13 -21.75
C CYS A 561 -9.20 14.41 -21.12
N VAL A 562 -9.33 13.92 -19.88
CA VAL A 562 -8.28 13.13 -19.21
C VAL A 562 -8.10 11.75 -19.87
N ARG A 563 -9.19 11.03 -20.20
CA ARG A 563 -9.12 9.76 -20.96
C ARG A 563 -8.41 9.95 -22.31
N ASN A 564 -8.77 11.00 -23.04
CA ASN A 564 -8.18 11.35 -24.33
C ASN A 564 -6.66 11.47 -24.23
N VAL A 565 -6.13 12.30 -23.32
CA VAL A 565 -4.68 12.48 -23.13
C VAL A 565 -4.02 11.19 -22.59
N ARG A 566 -4.64 10.49 -21.64
CA ARG A 566 -4.14 9.22 -21.10
C ARG A 566 -3.99 8.13 -22.18
N SER A 567 -4.83 8.15 -23.23
CA SER A 567 -4.77 7.22 -24.37
C SER A 567 -3.59 7.44 -25.34
N VAL A 568 -2.80 8.49 -25.15
CA VAL A 568 -1.64 8.87 -25.99
C VAL A 568 -0.38 9.21 -25.17
N MET A 569 -0.53 9.43 -23.86
CA MET A 569 0.53 9.80 -22.90
C MET A 569 1.79 8.94 -22.98
N SER A 570 1.64 7.64 -23.24
CA SER A 570 2.73 6.67 -23.42
C SER A 570 3.56 6.93 -24.69
N GLU A 571 2.93 7.19 -25.84
CA GLU A 571 3.66 7.58 -27.05
C GLU A 571 4.43 8.90 -26.78
N MET A 572 3.78 9.84 -26.09
CA MET A 572 4.36 11.13 -25.74
C MET A 572 5.56 11.03 -24.78
N MET A 573 5.63 9.97 -23.96
CA MET A 573 6.84 9.64 -23.18
C MET A 573 7.97 9.07 -24.03
N THR A 574 7.67 8.35 -25.11
CA THR A 574 8.69 7.78 -26.02
C THR A 574 9.21 8.77 -27.07
N ARG A 575 8.49 9.87 -27.31
CA ARG A 575 8.82 10.91 -28.30
C ARG A 575 9.92 11.85 -27.81
N VAL A 576 11.16 11.40 -27.99
CA VAL A 576 12.35 12.26 -27.86
C VAL A 576 12.21 13.48 -28.79
N GLU A 577 12.59 14.66 -28.28
CA GLU A 577 12.53 15.98 -28.96
C GLU A 577 11.15 16.66 -29.10
N ASP A 578 10.06 16.13 -28.53
CA ASP A 578 8.72 16.75 -28.63
C ASP A 578 8.46 17.84 -27.55
N PHE A 579 8.71 19.11 -27.88
CA PHE A 579 8.47 20.24 -26.96
C PHE A 579 7.00 20.44 -26.59
N LEU A 580 6.06 20.24 -27.53
CA LEU A 580 4.63 20.35 -27.22
C LEU A 580 4.15 19.14 -26.41
N GLY A 581 4.70 17.95 -26.69
CA GLY A 581 4.49 16.75 -25.89
C GLY A 581 4.91 16.93 -24.44
N LEU A 582 6.04 17.61 -24.20
CA LEU A 582 6.49 17.97 -22.85
C LEU A 582 5.51 18.92 -22.13
N GLN A 583 4.95 19.91 -22.83
CA GLN A 583 3.93 20.82 -22.28
C GLN A 583 2.65 20.05 -21.89
N VAL A 584 2.23 19.07 -22.70
CA VAL A 584 1.09 18.18 -22.39
C VAL A 584 1.35 17.33 -21.16
N LEU A 585 2.51 16.67 -21.07
CA LEU A 585 2.88 15.84 -19.92
C LEU A 585 2.94 16.66 -18.62
N LEU A 586 3.47 17.89 -18.66
CA LEU A 586 3.46 18.80 -17.51
C LEU A 586 2.03 19.29 -17.17
N GLY A 587 1.16 19.48 -18.16
CA GLY A 587 -0.28 19.71 -17.93
C GLY A 587 -0.96 18.55 -17.20
N MET A 588 -0.59 17.30 -17.49
CA MET A 588 -1.07 16.14 -16.74
C MET A 588 -0.49 16.10 -15.31
N VAL A 589 0.76 16.50 -15.10
CA VAL A 589 1.34 16.67 -13.74
C VAL A 589 0.53 17.68 -12.92
N ILE A 590 0.07 18.78 -13.53
CA ILE A 590 -0.81 19.77 -12.89
C ILE A 590 -2.14 19.11 -12.50
N LEU A 591 -2.83 18.48 -13.46
CA LEU A 591 -4.15 17.88 -13.23
C LEU A 591 -4.12 16.77 -12.15
N TYR A 592 -3.12 15.89 -12.17
CA TYR A 592 -3.04 14.78 -11.23
C TYR A 592 -2.70 15.19 -9.79
N GLN A 593 -2.14 16.37 -9.55
CA GLN A 593 -1.89 16.88 -8.19
C GLN A 593 -3.17 17.12 -7.38
N GLY A 594 -4.25 17.53 -8.04
CA GLY A 594 -5.57 17.71 -7.44
C GLY A 594 -6.51 16.53 -7.73
N SER A 595 -6.00 15.30 -7.58
CA SER A 595 -6.73 14.05 -7.82
C SER A 595 -6.36 12.95 -6.83
N SER A 596 -7.18 11.90 -6.78
CA SER A 596 -6.86 10.65 -6.08
C SER A 596 -5.65 9.91 -6.68
N GLU A 597 -5.38 10.07 -7.98
CA GLU A 597 -4.25 9.45 -8.70
C GLU A 597 -2.91 10.21 -8.50
N ASN A 598 -2.71 10.96 -7.41
CA ASN A 598 -1.48 11.75 -7.14
C ASN A 598 -0.16 10.93 -7.07
N ARG A 599 -0.17 9.60 -7.20
CA ARG A 599 1.07 8.84 -7.50
C ARG A 599 1.54 9.06 -8.94
N LEU A 600 0.62 9.28 -9.89
CA LEU A 600 0.94 9.53 -11.30
C LEU A 600 1.67 10.86 -11.49
N SER A 601 1.29 11.93 -10.77
CA SER A 601 2.00 13.23 -10.87
C SER A 601 3.49 13.11 -10.51
N ILE A 602 3.83 12.29 -9.51
CA ILE A 602 5.22 12.05 -9.08
C ILE A 602 6.02 11.28 -10.15
N VAL A 603 5.43 10.25 -10.78
CA VAL A 603 6.09 9.49 -11.87
C VAL A 603 6.19 10.34 -13.15
N LEU A 604 5.15 11.11 -13.45
CA LEU A 604 5.11 12.00 -14.61
C LEU A 604 6.13 13.14 -14.50
N VAL A 605 6.32 13.76 -13.33
CA VAL A 605 7.29 14.87 -13.21
C VAL A 605 8.73 14.39 -13.40
N GLY A 606 9.08 13.19 -12.94
CA GLY A 606 10.39 12.58 -13.25
C GLY A 606 10.58 12.35 -14.75
N SER A 607 9.53 11.86 -15.43
CA SER A 607 9.51 11.66 -16.89
C SER A 607 9.66 13.01 -17.65
N VAL A 608 8.92 14.03 -17.22
CA VAL A 608 9.01 15.40 -17.75
C VAL A 608 10.42 15.96 -17.58
N VAL A 609 11.04 15.81 -16.40
CA VAL A 609 12.42 16.29 -16.17
C VAL A 609 13.42 15.60 -17.11
N ARG A 610 13.33 14.27 -17.30
CA ARG A 610 14.24 13.56 -18.22
C ARG A 610 14.04 13.96 -19.69
N LEU A 611 12.81 14.16 -20.14
CA LEU A 611 12.52 14.67 -21.48
C LEU A 611 12.99 16.13 -21.66
N ALA A 612 12.83 16.97 -20.63
CA ALA A 612 13.29 18.36 -20.64
C ALA A 612 14.83 18.48 -20.66
N GLN A 613 15.53 17.63 -19.91
CA GLN A 613 17.00 17.49 -19.95
C GLN A 613 17.47 17.02 -21.34
N THR A 614 16.74 16.10 -21.97
CA THR A 614 17.04 15.65 -23.34
C THR A 614 16.83 16.77 -24.38
N LEU A 615 15.77 17.57 -24.22
CA LEU A 615 15.53 18.83 -24.96
C LEU A 615 16.49 19.98 -24.59
N ARG A 616 17.39 19.75 -23.62
CA ARG A 616 18.37 20.70 -23.04
C ARG A 616 17.74 21.99 -22.50
N LEU A 617 16.52 21.93 -21.97
CA LEU A 617 15.83 23.11 -21.41
C LEU A 617 16.50 23.70 -20.16
N ASN A 618 17.42 22.94 -19.57
CA ASN A 618 18.31 23.32 -18.48
C ASN A 618 19.57 24.11 -18.94
N SER A 619 19.76 24.38 -20.24
CA SER A 619 20.91 25.18 -20.72
C SER A 619 20.56 26.32 -21.67
N LYS A 620 21.13 27.50 -21.37
CA LYS A 620 21.27 28.71 -22.19
C LYS A 620 21.80 28.41 -23.59
N GLN A 621 22.68 27.41 -23.75
CA GLN A 621 23.18 27.04 -25.08
C GLN A 621 22.03 26.61 -26.00
N ALA A 622 21.03 25.90 -25.48
CA ALA A 622 19.84 25.46 -26.23
C ALA A 622 18.81 26.57 -26.45
N LEU A 623 19.07 27.79 -25.96
CA LEU A 623 18.31 29.00 -26.29
C LEU A 623 18.91 29.75 -27.49
N THR A 624 20.14 29.43 -27.91
CA THR A 624 20.79 30.09 -29.06
C THR A 624 20.04 29.82 -30.36
N GLY A 625 20.08 30.76 -31.31
CA GLY A 625 19.33 30.70 -32.58
C GLY A 625 17.80 30.90 -32.49
N LEU A 626 17.18 30.71 -31.31
CA LEU A 626 15.73 30.82 -31.15
C LEU A 626 15.22 32.28 -31.16
N SER A 627 13.96 32.45 -31.60
CA SER A 627 13.22 33.71 -31.51
C SER A 627 12.96 34.14 -30.06
N ARG A 628 12.68 35.42 -29.80
CA ARG A 628 12.43 35.94 -28.43
C ARG A 628 11.32 35.15 -27.73
N ALA A 629 10.19 34.93 -28.40
CA ALA A 629 9.08 34.14 -27.85
C ALA A 629 9.48 32.67 -27.58
N GLY A 630 10.24 32.04 -28.49
CA GLY A 630 10.72 30.67 -28.31
C GLY A 630 11.69 30.53 -27.12
N LYS A 631 12.56 31.52 -26.89
CA LYS A 631 13.43 31.59 -25.71
C LYS A 631 12.60 31.72 -24.43
N LEU A 632 11.72 32.72 -24.36
CA LEU A 632 10.87 32.96 -23.18
C LEU A 632 10.01 31.75 -22.83
N GLN A 633 9.41 31.07 -23.82
CA GLN A 633 8.59 29.89 -23.56
C GLN A 633 9.41 28.68 -23.08
N ARG A 634 10.66 28.50 -23.57
CA ARG A 634 11.58 27.49 -23.02
C ARG A 634 11.99 27.81 -21.57
N CYS A 635 12.31 29.06 -21.26
CA CYS A 635 12.62 29.49 -19.89
C CYS A 635 11.43 29.29 -18.94
N ARG A 636 10.22 29.62 -19.38
CA ARG A 636 8.98 29.38 -18.62
C ARG A 636 8.73 27.91 -18.36
N LEU A 637 8.87 27.06 -19.39
CA LEU A 637 8.68 25.62 -19.22
C LEU A 637 9.73 25.00 -18.30
N PHE A 638 10.98 25.47 -18.36
CA PHE A 638 12.04 25.11 -17.39
C PHE A 638 11.62 25.42 -15.95
N TRP A 639 11.27 26.68 -15.67
CA TRP A 639 10.91 27.08 -14.30
C TRP A 639 9.61 26.43 -13.81
N LEU A 640 8.63 26.18 -14.69
CA LEU A 640 7.43 25.43 -14.36
C LEU A 640 7.74 23.99 -13.94
N TYR A 641 8.52 23.22 -14.71
CA TYR A 641 8.85 21.85 -14.30
C TYR A 641 9.76 21.83 -13.06
N TYR A 642 10.68 22.78 -12.93
CA TYR A 642 11.54 22.96 -11.75
C TYR A 642 10.71 23.14 -10.46
N ILE A 643 9.67 23.99 -10.51
CA ILE A 643 8.73 24.19 -9.39
C ILE A 643 8.03 22.88 -9.01
N TYR A 644 7.43 22.18 -9.98
CA TYR A 644 6.68 20.96 -9.68
C TYR A 644 7.57 19.78 -9.25
N ASP A 645 8.80 19.69 -9.75
CA ASP A 645 9.79 18.67 -9.34
C ASP A 645 10.13 18.80 -7.84
N ARG A 646 10.45 20.02 -7.34
CA ARG A 646 10.71 20.24 -5.91
C ARG A 646 9.46 20.07 -5.03
N GLU A 647 8.30 20.54 -5.47
CA GLU A 647 7.08 20.42 -4.67
C GLU A 647 6.62 18.96 -4.53
N LEU A 648 6.73 18.16 -5.59
CA LEU A 648 6.40 16.73 -5.56
C LEU A 648 7.45 15.91 -4.80
N ALA A 649 8.74 16.24 -4.92
CA ALA A 649 9.81 15.69 -4.10
C ALA A 649 9.54 15.94 -2.60
N MET A 650 9.30 17.19 -2.19
CA MET A 650 9.02 17.54 -0.80
C MET A 650 7.70 16.93 -0.26
N ARG A 651 6.68 16.76 -1.10
CA ARG A 651 5.42 16.07 -0.74
C ARG A 651 5.62 14.56 -0.55
N SER A 652 6.49 13.93 -1.34
CA SER A 652 6.73 12.47 -1.34
C SER A 652 7.90 12.00 -0.45
N ARG A 653 8.80 12.90 -0.03
CA ARG A 653 10.14 12.60 0.54
C ARG A 653 11.06 11.82 -0.42
N CYS A 654 10.81 11.89 -1.72
CA CYS A 654 11.75 11.44 -2.74
C CYS A 654 12.76 12.56 -3.08
N PRO A 655 13.96 12.24 -3.61
CA PRO A 655 14.84 13.24 -4.20
C PRO A 655 14.17 13.91 -5.41
N TYR A 656 14.52 15.17 -5.65
CA TYR A 656 14.16 15.90 -6.87
C TYR A 656 15.04 15.46 -8.06
N ASN A 657 14.56 15.61 -9.30
CA ASN A 657 15.19 15.04 -10.49
C ASN A 657 16.07 16.05 -11.25
N GLN A 658 15.77 17.34 -11.16
CA GLN A 658 16.60 18.39 -11.77
C GLN A 658 17.64 18.85 -10.76
N LEU A 659 18.92 18.57 -11.00
CA LEU A 659 20.00 19.06 -10.15
C LEU A 659 20.26 20.55 -10.44
N ASP A 660 20.52 21.34 -9.38
CA ASP A 660 20.87 22.76 -9.54
C ASP A 660 22.23 22.91 -10.25
N SER A 661 23.19 22.00 -10.00
CA SER A 661 24.50 21.96 -10.67
C SER A 661 24.43 21.66 -12.17
N GLU A 662 23.31 21.08 -12.62
CA GLU A 662 23.05 20.69 -14.02
C GLU A 662 22.16 21.71 -14.74
N ALA A 663 22.02 22.94 -14.23
CA ALA A 663 21.24 24.00 -14.85
C ALA A 663 21.99 25.35 -14.81
N ASP A 664 22.15 25.98 -15.98
CA ASP A 664 22.79 27.30 -16.11
C ASP A 664 21.77 28.47 -16.19
N MET A 665 20.48 28.16 -16.16
CA MET A 665 19.36 29.03 -16.56
C MET A 665 19.17 30.23 -15.62
N ASP A 666 18.95 31.42 -16.21
CA ASP A 666 18.66 32.63 -15.44
C ASP A 666 17.29 32.56 -14.75
N CYS A 667 17.20 33.12 -13.55
CA CYS A 667 15.93 33.33 -12.86
C CYS A 667 15.07 34.35 -13.64
N LEU A 668 13.77 34.07 -13.76
CA LEU A 668 12.79 34.87 -14.51
C LEU A 668 12.89 36.36 -14.19
N GLU A 669 12.81 37.21 -15.22
CA GLU A 669 12.79 38.68 -15.11
C GLU A 669 11.76 39.16 -14.06
N THR A 670 12.07 40.21 -13.29
CA THR A 670 11.15 40.75 -12.27
C THR A 670 9.85 41.25 -12.88
N ASP A 671 9.96 42.03 -13.96
CA ASP A 671 8.84 42.72 -14.61
C ASP A 671 8.81 42.35 -16.11
N PRO A 672 8.27 41.18 -16.49
CA PRO A 672 8.33 40.67 -17.85
C PRO A 672 7.43 41.50 -18.80
N GLU A 673 7.96 41.89 -19.96
CA GLU A 673 7.27 42.78 -20.93
C GLU A 673 5.88 42.27 -21.39
N ASP A 674 5.67 40.96 -21.44
CA ASP A 674 4.40 40.33 -21.85
C ASP A 674 3.46 40.02 -20.66
N ASN A 675 3.86 40.36 -19.43
CA ASN A 675 3.14 40.12 -18.17
C ASN A 675 2.78 38.64 -17.89
N LEU A 676 3.44 37.67 -18.55
CA LEU A 676 3.18 36.24 -18.30
C LEU A 676 3.99 35.71 -17.10
N GLY A 677 3.29 35.03 -16.20
CA GLY A 677 3.78 34.63 -14.88
C GLY A 677 3.34 35.56 -13.74
N VAL A 678 2.46 36.52 -14.01
CA VAL A 678 2.17 37.66 -13.14
C VAL A 678 0.70 37.66 -12.70
N ILE A 679 0.46 37.97 -11.43
CA ILE A 679 -0.87 38.28 -10.89
C ILE A 679 -1.02 39.80 -10.84
N ASN A 680 -2.11 40.30 -11.43
CA ASN A 680 -2.50 41.71 -11.41
C ASN A 680 -3.79 41.86 -10.58
N SER A 681 -3.85 42.89 -9.73
CA SER A 681 -5.10 43.24 -9.03
C SER A 681 -6.05 44.00 -9.98
N PRO A 682 -7.38 43.72 -9.98
CA PRO A 682 -8.34 44.49 -10.76
C PRO A 682 -8.64 45.90 -10.21
N THR A 683 -8.20 46.21 -8.98
CA THR A 683 -8.57 47.44 -8.25
C THR A 683 -7.39 48.35 -7.93
N ASN A 684 -6.18 47.79 -7.74
CA ASN A 684 -4.95 48.55 -7.50
C ASN A 684 -3.88 48.19 -8.56
N SER A 685 -2.92 49.09 -8.79
CA SER A 685 -1.75 48.86 -9.66
C SER A 685 -0.70 47.89 -9.06
N THR A 686 -1.13 46.94 -8.23
CA THR A 686 -0.24 45.95 -7.60
C THR A 686 0.03 44.81 -8.59
N GLN A 687 1.19 44.87 -9.21
CA GLN A 687 1.75 43.82 -10.07
C GLN A 687 2.59 42.86 -9.22
N PHE A 688 2.35 41.55 -9.31
CA PHE A 688 3.08 40.55 -8.53
C PHE A 688 3.53 39.37 -9.40
N ASN A 689 4.84 39.22 -9.58
CA ASN A 689 5.42 38.13 -10.38
C ASN A 689 5.40 36.79 -9.61
N TYR A 690 4.23 36.17 -9.64
CA TYR A 690 3.93 34.91 -8.99
C TYR A 690 4.88 33.78 -9.41
N LEU A 691 5.22 33.68 -10.71
CA LEU A 691 6.05 32.59 -11.23
C LEU A 691 7.50 32.70 -10.75
N ARG A 692 8.09 33.91 -10.74
CA ARG A 692 9.41 34.18 -10.13
C ARG A 692 9.40 33.85 -8.64
N THR A 693 8.38 34.28 -7.91
CA THR A 693 8.27 34.03 -6.46
C THR A 693 8.08 32.55 -6.14
N ARG A 694 7.34 31.78 -6.97
CA ARG A 694 7.26 30.31 -6.86
C ARG A 694 8.58 29.62 -7.19
N ALA A 695 9.32 30.08 -8.21
CA ALA A 695 10.64 29.55 -8.54
C ALA A 695 11.65 29.74 -7.38
N GLN A 696 11.63 30.92 -6.74
CA GLN A 696 12.41 31.18 -5.53
C GLN A 696 12.00 30.27 -4.37
N LEU A 697 10.70 30.05 -4.15
CA LEU A 697 10.24 29.10 -3.12
C LEU A 697 10.69 27.66 -3.40
N ALA A 698 10.61 27.22 -4.66
CA ALA A 698 11.07 25.90 -5.09
C ALA A 698 12.58 25.70 -4.89
N TYR A 699 13.39 26.74 -5.12
CA TYR A 699 14.83 26.72 -4.78
C TYR A 699 15.07 26.55 -3.28
N ILE A 700 14.32 27.27 -2.43
CA ILE A 700 14.40 27.11 -0.96
C ILE A 700 13.96 25.71 -0.53
N GLN A 701 12.91 25.14 -1.16
CA GLN A 701 12.47 23.76 -0.93
C GLN A 701 13.53 22.73 -1.34
N GLY A 702 14.26 22.97 -2.44
CA GLY A 702 15.42 22.18 -2.85
C GLY A 702 16.53 22.20 -1.78
N LYS A 703 16.93 23.38 -1.30
CA LYS A 703 17.94 23.49 -0.24
C LYS A 703 17.47 22.90 1.09
N ALA A 704 16.16 22.93 1.39
CA ALA A 704 15.59 22.23 2.54
C ALA A 704 15.70 20.71 2.40
N HIS A 705 15.44 20.14 1.21
CA HIS A 705 15.69 18.73 0.93
C HIS A 705 17.18 18.37 1.15
N ASP A 706 18.09 19.15 0.55
CA ASP A 706 19.51 18.80 0.53
C ASP A 706 20.14 18.84 1.93
N LEU A 707 19.80 19.86 2.73
CA LEU A 707 20.36 20.09 4.06
C LEU A 707 19.70 19.28 5.19
N LEU A 708 18.46 18.79 5.01
CA LEU A 708 17.70 18.13 6.10
C LEU A 708 17.17 16.72 5.77
N TYR A 709 17.04 16.35 4.49
CA TYR A 709 16.36 15.09 4.08
C TYR A 709 17.18 14.18 3.17
N SER A 710 18.25 14.67 2.54
CA SER A 710 19.12 13.83 1.71
C SER A 710 19.75 12.69 2.50
N LEU A 711 20.02 11.54 1.88
CA LEU A 711 20.56 10.35 2.57
C LEU A 711 21.93 10.61 3.26
N LYS A 712 22.65 11.65 2.83
CA LYS A 712 23.94 12.08 3.40
C LYS A 712 23.80 12.80 4.74
N VAL A 713 22.63 13.39 5.02
CA VAL A 713 22.33 14.14 6.24
C VAL A 713 22.19 13.26 7.49
N GLN A 714 22.06 11.92 7.34
CA GLN A 714 22.01 10.97 8.47
C GLN A 714 23.24 10.98 9.40
N LYS A 715 24.29 11.75 9.05
CA LYS A 715 25.52 11.92 9.85
C LYS A 715 25.64 13.30 10.52
N LEU A 716 24.70 14.23 10.31
CA LEU A 716 24.78 15.56 10.94
C LEU A 716 24.58 15.47 12.45
N THR A 717 25.29 16.33 13.19
CA THR A 717 25.02 16.55 14.61
C THR A 717 23.71 17.32 14.79
N GLN A 718 23.10 17.23 15.98
CA GLN A 718 21.89 18.01 16.29
C GLN A 718 22.12 19.52 16.14
N GLU A 719 23.32 20.01 16.47
CA GLU A 719 23.74 21.40 16.27
C GLU A 719 23.73 21.78 14.78
N GLN A 720 24.37 20.98 13.92
CA GLN A 720 24.38 21.20 12.47
C GLN A 720 22.97 21.17 11.87
N ARG A 721 22.10 20.27 12.32
CA ARG A 721 20.68 20.21 11.92
C ARG A 721 19.95 21.49 12.34
N THR A 722 20.19 22.00 13.54
CA THR A 722 19.62 23.27 14.02
C THR A 722 20.13 24.47 13.20
N THR A 723 21.44 24.54 12.89
CA THR A 723 22.00 25.59 12.01
C THR A 723 21.37 25.55 10.60
N ALA A 724 21.14 24.35 10.05
CA ALA A 724 20.47 24.18 8.76
C ALA A 724 19.02 24.67 8.78
N ILE A 725 18.24 24.34 9.83
CA ILE A 725 16.88 24.85 10.02
C ILE A 725 16.88 26.39 10.07
N ILE A 726 17.75 27.00 10.88
CA ILE A 726 17.86 28.46 11.00
C ILE A 726 18.20 29.13 9.65
N ARG A 727 19.11 28.53 8.86
CA ARG A 727 19.46 29.03 7.51
C ARG A 727 18.23 29.03 6.59
N ILE A 728 17.43 27.95 6.61
CA ILE A 728 16.22 27.83 5.78
C ILE A 728 15.12 28.76 6.27
N GLU A 729 14.92 28.90 7.59
CA GLU A 729 13.94 29.84 8.16
C GLU A 729 14.25 31.30 7.80
N GLY A 730 15.53 31.68 7.78
CA GLY A 730 16.00 32.97 7.27
C GLY A 730 15.68 33.16 5.79
N MET A 731 15.98 32.17 4.94
CA MET A 731 15.64 32.20 3.50
C MET A 731 14.12 32.33 3.27
N LEU A 732 13.31 31.63 4.06
CA LEU A 732 11.84 31.74 4.00
C LEU A 732 11.32 33.07 4.57
N ALA A 733 12.05 33.73 5.47
CA ALA A 733 11.69 35.06 5.98
C ALA A 733 11.99 36.17 4.95
N GLU A 734 13.16 36.14 4.29
CA GLU A 734 13.46 37.08 3.20
C GLU A 734 12.51 36.88 2.00
N TRP A 735 12.12 35.63 1.71
CA TRP A 735 11.11 35.33 0.69
C TRP A 735 9.75 35.98 0.99
N VAL A 736 9.28 35.94 2.26
CA VAL A 736 8.04 36.65 2.66
C VAL A 736 8.18 38.17 2.53
N LYS A 737 9.34 38.76 2.87
CA LYS A 737 9.57 40.21 2.66
C LYS A 737 9.51 40.63 1.19
N GLY A 738 9.78 39.70 0.26
CA GLY A 738 9.63 39.92 -1.18
C GLY A 738 8.18 39.93 -1.68
N ILE A 739 7.20 39.58 -0.85
CA ILE A 739 5.77 39.60 -1.20
C ILE A 739 5.15 40.95 -0.78
N PRO A 740 4.42 41.66 -1.66
CA PRO A 740 3.71 42.89 -1.31
C PRO A 740 2.83 42.71 -0.05
N PRO A 741 2.83 43.64 0.91
CA PRO A 741 2.07 43.51 2.16
C PRO A 741 0.58 43.20 1.95
N GLU A 742 -0.02 43.75 0.90
CA GLU A 742 -1.41 43.55 0.50
C GLU A 742 -1.74 42.13 0.01
N LEU A 743 -0.73 41.27 -0.11
CA LEU A 743 -0.82 39.87 -0.49
C LEU A 743 -0.33 38.92 0.63
N GLN A 744 -0.13 39.45 1.85
CA GLN A 744 0.23 38.69 3.05
C GLN A 744 -0.95 38.44 4.02
N ASP A 745 -2.09 39.09 3.81
CA ASP A 745 -3.32 38.88 4.60
C ASP A 745 -4.48 38.37 3.74
N ALA A 746 -5.31 37.48 4.32
CA ALA A 746 -6.35 36.76 3.57
C ALA A 746 -7.44 37.69 3.01
N GLU A 747 -7.83 38.72 3.76
CA GLU A 747 -8.95 39.58 3.39
C GLU A 747 -8.56 40.56 2.28
N SER A 748 -7.34 41.12 2.30
CA SER A 748 -6.77 41.84 1.16
C SER A 748 -6.65 40.93 -0.07
N ILE A 749 -6.13 39.71 0.05
CA ILE A 749 -6.06 38.74 -1.06
C ILE A 749 -7.45 38.53 -1.68
N LYS A 750 -8.48 38.35 -0.86
CA LYS A 750 -9.88 38.15 -1.26
C LYS A 750 -10.53 39.38 -1.88
N GLN A 751 -10.19 40.59 -1.42
CA GLN A 751 -10.71 41.86 -1.96
C GLN A 751 -9.98 42.32 -3.22
N ARG A 752 -8.72 41.91 -3.42
CA ARG A 752 -7.82 42.45 -4.45
C ARG A 752 -7.57 41.51 -5.63
N LEU A 753 -7.86 40.21 -5.52
CA LEU A 753 -7.59 39.22 -6.57
C LEU A 753 -8.87 38.63 -7.17
N SER A 754 -8.78 38.12 -8.41
CA SER A 754 -9.84 37.30 -9.00
C SER A 754 -9.94 35.94 -8.27
N PRO A 755 -11.07 35.22 -8.32
CA PRO A 755 -11.23 33.95 -7.62
C PRO A 755 -10.14 32.92 -7.96
N THR A 756 -9.74 32.85 -9.23
CA THR A 756 -8.63 32.01 -9.70
C THR A 756 -7.30 32.45 -9.10
N ALA A 757 -6.99 33.75 -9.11
CA ALA A 757 -5.77 34.27 -8.52
C ALA A 757 -5.73 34.09 -6.99
N THR A 758 -6.88 34.16 -6.29
CA THR A 758 -7.01 33.78 -4.87
C THR A 758 -6.64 32.30 -4.65
N ASN A 759 -7.19 31.38 -5.44
CA ASN A 759 -6.88 29.94 -5.33
C ASN A 759 -5.39 29.63 -5.60
N ILE A 760 -4.82 30.31 -6.59
CA ILE A 760 -3.40 30.18 -6.96
C ILE A 760 -2.49 30.79 -5.87
N MET A 761 -2.85 31.95 -5.32
CA MET A 761 -2.17 32.58 -4.18
C MET A 761 -2.24 31.73 -2.91
N MET A 762 -3.42 31.18 -2.58
CA MET A 762 -3.60 30.23 -1.47
C MET A 762 -2.67 29.02 -1.63
N THR A 763 -2.58 28.45 -2.84
CA THR A 763 -1.67 27.33 -3.11
C THR A 763 -0.21 27.68 -2.81
N MET A 764 0.25 28.90 -3.13
CA MET A 764 1.60 29.36 -2.81
C MET A 764 1.82 29.48 -1.29
N TRP A 765 0.88 30.09 -0.55
CA TRP A 765 0.97 30.19 0.90
C TRP A 765 0.99 28.82 1.59
N TYR A 766 0.20 27.86 1.10
CA TYR A 766 0.26 26.48 1.56
C TYR A 766 1.62 25.82 1.28
N ARG A 767 2.24 26.02 0.10
CA ARG A 767 3.59 25.47 -0.19
C ARG A 767 4.69 26.08 0.68
N HIS A 768 4.55 27.35 1.08
CA HIS A 768 5.43 28.00 2.05
C HIS A 768 5.25 27.42 3.45
N LEU A 769 4.00 27.25 3.91
CA LEU A 769 3.70 26.64 5.20
C LEU A 769 4.13 25.15 5.26
N GLU A 770 3.85 24.37 4.21
CA GLU A 770 4.27 22.96 4.10
C GLU A 770 5.80 22.82 4.23
N CYS A 771 6.58 23.77 3.70
CA CYS A 771 8.02 23.82 3.91
C CYS A 771 8.38 24.08 5.39
N ARG A 772 7.80 25.11 6.03
CA ARG A 772 8.06 25.46 7.44
C ARG A 772 7.73 24.33 8.42
N ILE A 773 6.55 23.72 8.30
CA ILE A 773 6.10 22.66 9.21
C ILE A 773 6.92 21.37 9.04
N LYS A 774 7.45 21.11 7.83
CA LYS A 774 8.38 20.00 7.58
C LYS A 774 9.74 20.26 8.24
N ILE A 775 10.39 21.40 8.00
CA ILE A 775 11.72 21.66 8.59
C ILE A 775 11.70 21.70 10.12
N GLN A 776 10.60 22.17 10.74
CA GLN A 776 10.38 22.12 12.19
C GLN A 776 9.89 20.74 12.71
N SER A 777 9.77 19.74 11.84
CA SER A 777 9.35 18.37 12.15
C SER A 777 7.98 18.24 12.84
N ILE A 778 7.02 19.09 12.44
CA ILE A 778 5.63 19.14 12.95
C ILE A 778 4.58 18.89 11.85
N PHE A 779 4.97 18.22 10.77
CA PHE A 779 4.04 17.81 9.72
C PHE A 779 3.16 16.63 10.20
N THR A 780 1.91 16.57 9.75
CA THR A 780 0.91 15.57 10.20
C THR A 780 1.37 14.10 10.10
N PHE A 781 2.26 13.79 9.17
CA PHE A 781 2.74 12.44 8.88
C PHE A 781 4.19 12.22 9.36
N GLU A 782 4.47 12.63 10.61
CA GLU A 782 5.76 12.49 11.27
C GLU A 782 5.59 11.90 12.66
N ASP A 783 6.28 10.79 12.93
CA ASP A 783 6.00 9.93 14.08
C ASP A 783 6.25 10.62 15.42
N GLU A 784 7.25 11.51 15.49
CA GLU A 784 7.52 12.34 16.67
C GLU A 784 6.39 13.33 16.95
N TRP A 785 5.85 13.97 15.91
CA TRP A 785 4.74 14.92 16.02
C TRP A 785 3.42 14.20 16.36
N ILE A 786 3.10 13.09 15.68
CA ILE A 786 1.94 12.24 16.01
C ILE A 786 2.05 11.74 17.46
N THR A 787 3.25 11.30 17.88
CA THR A 787 3.51 10.87 19.25
C THR A 787 3.29 12.01 20.24
N ARG A 788 3.74 13.25 19.95
CA ARG A 788 3.44 14.41 20.79
C ARG A 788 1.93 14.67 20.85
N VAL A 789 1.28 14.81 19.71
CA VAL A 789 -0.14 15.19 19.59
C VAL A 789 -1.05 14.17 20.30
N SER A 790 -0.77 12.87 20.14
CA SER A 790 -1.53 11.80 20.81
C SER A 790 -1.45 11.87 22.35
N ARG A 791 -0.39 12.44 22.93
CA ARG A 791 -0.28 12.59 24.39
C ARG A 791 -1.32 13.54 24.99
N TYR A 792 -1.81 14.54 24.26
CA TYR A 792 -2.89 15.42 24.74
C TYR A 792 -4.22 14.67 24.92
N LEU A 793 -4.38 13.48 24.34
CA LEU A 793 -5.54 12.61 24.55
C LEU A 793 -5.38 11.66 25.75
N SER A 794 -4.23 11.72 26.46
CA SER A 794 -3.92 10.83 27.57
C SER A 794 -4.24 11.46 28.94
N PRO A 795 -4.93 10.74 29.86
CA PRO A 795 -5.11 11.13 31.26
C PRO A 795 -3.80 11.48 32.01
N ALA A 796 -2.65 11.01 31.51
CA ALA A 796 -1.35 11.29 32.10
C ALA A 796 -0.89 12.75 31.88
N VAL A 797 -1.38 13.42 30.83
CA VAL A 797 -0.95 14.78 30.42
C VAL A 797 -2.04 15.81 30.63
N ILE A 798 -3.28 15.47 30.31
CA ILE A 798 -4.47 16.28 30.59
C ILE A 798 -5.40 15.40 31.42
N GLU A 799 -5.76 15.87 32.62
CA GLU A 799 -6.68 15.16 33.50
C GLU A 799 -8.11 15.34 32.97
N ILE A 800 -8.79 14.23 32.71
CA ILE A 800 -10.07 14.21 31.98
C ILE A 800 -11.21 14.24 32.99
N ASN A 801 -12.03 15.29 32.92
CA ASN A 801 -13.22 15.46 33.75
C ASN A 801 -14.50 15.32 32.90
N ASP A 802 -15.54 14.73 33.48
CA ASP A 802 -16.84 14.51 32.81
C ASP A 802 -17.72 15.78 32.76
N ASP A 803 -17.29 16.88 33.39
CA ASP A 803 -17.95 18.20 33.37
C ASP A 803 -17.59 19.06 32.15
N GLY A 804 -16.68 18.59 31.30
CA GLY A 804 -16.17 19.31 30.13
C GLY A 804 -15.04 20.31 30.41
N VAL A 805 -14.57 20.43 31.67
CA VAL A 805 -13.48 21.32 32.07
C VAL A 805 -12.23 20.50 32.41
N ASP A 806 -11.50 20.11 31.37
CA ASP A 806 -10.24 19.35 31.48
C ASP A 806 -9.19 20.03 32.38
N GLY A 807 -8.49 19.25 33.20
CA GLY A 807 -7.44 19.71 34.12
C GLY A 807 -6.18 20.24 33.42
N GLU A 808 -5.24 20.80 34.18
CA GLU A 808 -4.06 21.48 33.62
C GLU A 808 -3.16 20.57 32.76
N VAL A 809 -2.67 21.12 31.64
CA VAL A 809 -1.67 20.47 30.78
C VAL A 809 -0.36 20.29 31.55
N ARG A 810 0.00 19.03 31.85
CA ARG A 810 1.20 18.65 32.62
C ARG A 810 2.47 18.71 31.74
N ARG A 811 2.85 19.92 31.31
CA ARG A 811 3.90 20.21 30.31
C ARG A 811 5.26 19.56 30.57
N ALA A 812 5.62 19.29 31.83
CA ALA A 812 6.85 18.56 32.18
C ALA A 812 6.92 17.11 31.63
N SER A 813 5.81 16.56 31.12
CA SER A 813 5.73 15.25 30.45
C SER A 813 5.85 15.32 28.91
N LEU A 814 6.01 16.53 28.35
CA LEU A 814 6.09 16.81 26.93
C LEU A 814 7.47 17.38 26.56
N ALA A 815 7.84 17.24 25.28
CA ALA A 815 8.94 18.01 24.71
C ALA A 815 8.58 19.52 24.67
N PRO A 816 9.54 20.43 24.51
CA PRO A 816 9.24 21.80 24.10
C PRO A 816 8.52 21.84 22.73
N LEU A 817 7.86 22.95 22.42
CA LEU A 817 7.42 23.27 21.05
C LEU A 817 8.64 23.76 20.23
N PRO A 818 8.61 23.65 18.88
CA PRO A 818 9.69 24.15 18.03
C PRO A 818 9.87 25.67 18.14
N SER A 819 11.05 26.18 17.77
CA SER A 819 11.38 27.61 17.83
C SER A 819 10.46 28.46 16.95
N GLY A 820 10.19 28.02 15.71
CA GLY A 820 9.30 28.69 14.76
C GLY A 820 7.79 28.44 14.99
N TRP A 821 7.37 28.11 16.22
CA TRP A 821 5.96 27.81 16.51
C TRP A 821 5.04 29.00 16.23
N THR A 822 5.47 30.21 16.60
CA THR A 822 4.69 31.45 16.42
C THR A 822 4.32 31.65 14.95
N GLU A 823 5.33 31.60 14.08
CA GLU A 823 5.23 31.71 12.63
C GLU A 823 4.36 30.58 12.06
N CYS A 824 4.55 29.34 12.52
CA CYS A 824 3.74 28.20 12.10
C CYS A 824 2.25 28.40 12.44
N THR A 825 1.91 28.95 13.61
CA THR A 825 0.51 29.28 13.94
C THR A 825 -0.02 30.46 13.12
N GLN A 826 0.77 31.52 12.91
CA GLN A 826 0.38 32.68 12.11
C GLN A 826 0.09 32.30 10.65
N TYR A 827 0.98 31.54 10.00
CA TYR A 827 0.75 31.07 8.64
C TYR A 827 -0.33 29.98 8.59
N SER A 828 -0.55 29.18 9.65
CA SER A 828 -1.71 28.28 9.75
C SER A 828 -3.03 29.02 9.81
N ARG A 829 -3.12 30.17 10.51
CA ARG A 829 -4.31 31.05 10.48
C ARG A 829 -4.55 31.56 9.06
N LEU A 830 -3.54 32.17 8.43
CA LEU A 830 -3.62 32.68 7.05
C LEU A 830 -4.10 31.61 6.06
N CYS A 831 -3.52 30.41 6.11
CA CYS A 831 -3.86 29.31 5.21
C CYS A 831 -5.25 28.72 5.51
N THR A 832 -5.70 28.71 6.75
CA THR A 832 -7.05 28.23 7.12
C THR A 832 -8.12 29.24 6.71
N ASP A 833 -7.88 30.54 6.94
CA ASP A 833 -8.79 31.64 6.58
C ASP A 833 -8.98 31.72 5.05
N LEU A 834 -7.89 31.62 4.27
CA LEU A 834 -7.95 31.50 2.81
C LEU A 834 -8.77 30.28 2.33
N LEU A 835 -8.78 29.18 3.10
CA LEU A 835 -9.53 27.96 2.78
C LEU A 835 -11.02 28.05 3.16
N THR A 836 -11.36 28.78 4.23
CA THR A 836 -12.76 28.96 4.67
C THR A 836 -13.47 30.12 3.95
N MET A 837 -12.72 31.08 3.40
CA MET A 837 -13.26 32.25 2.69
C MET A 837 -14.16 31.95 1.48
N ARG A 838 -14.04 30.77 0.86
CA ARG A 838 -14.93 30.25 -0.19
C ARG A 838 -15.01 28.73 -0.05
N ARG A 839 -16.13 28.12 -0.44
CA ARG A 839 -16.22 26.65 -0.53
C ARG A 839 -15.14 26.15 -1.51
N PRO A 840 -14.13 25.39 -1.08
CA PRO A 840 -13.04 24.97 -1.96
C PRO A 840 -13.53 23.89 -2.94
N THR A 841 -12.95 23.88 -4.14
CA THR A 841 -13.24 22.86 -5.16
C THR A 841 -12.57 21.54 -4.81
N GLU A 842 -13.10 20.43 -5.32
CA GLU A 842 -12.56 19.09 -5.07
C GLU A 842 -11.07 18.98 -5.51
N TYR A 843 -10.69 19.66 -6.59
CA TYR A 843 -9.29 19.81 -7.02
C TYR A 843 -8.40 20.47 -5.96
N ILE A 844 -8.83 21.62 -5.42
CA ILE A 844 -8.08 22.36 -4.39
C ILE A 844 -7.96 21.55 -3.10
N LEU A 845 -8.96 20.74 -2.78
CA LEU A 845 -8.93 19.88 -1.61
C LEU A 845 -7.86 18.80 -1.74
N TRP A 846 -7.86 17.99 -2.81
CA TRP A 846 -6.79 17.00 -3.05
C TRP A 846 -5.38 17.59 -3.08
N LEU A 847 -5.26 18.83 -3.58
CA LEU A 847 -4.01 19.57 -3.62
C LEU A 847 -3.51 19.93 -2.20
N LEU A 848 -4.42 20.27 -1.27
CA LEU A 848 -4.11 20.91 0.02
C LEU A 848 -4.46 20.09 1.28
N THR A 849 -5.15 18.94 1.22
CA THR A 849 -5.66 18.20 2.40
C THR A 849 -4.60 17.96 3.49
N CYS A 850 -3.37 17.59 3.11
CA CYS A 850 -2.30 17.29 4.07
C CYS A 850 -1.81 18.55 4.82
N GLY A 851 -1.67 19.67 4.09
CA GLY A 851 -1.32 20.96 4.66
C GLY A 851 -2.42 21.52 5.54
N SER A 852 -3.66 21.54 5.05
CA SER A 852 -4.84 22.08 5.78
C SER A 852 -5.18 21.29 7.05
N TYR A 853 -5.03 19.96 7.03
CA TYR A 853 -5.12 19.16 8.26
C TYR A 853 -3.95 19.47 9.22
N SER A 854 -2.74 19.76 8.72
CA SER A 854 -1.63 20.20 9.58
C SER A 854 -1.91 21.56 10.23
N CYS A 855 -2.49 22.53 9.50
CA CYS A 855 -2.97 23.80 10.06
C CYS A 855 -3.96 23.55 11.22
N LEU A 856 -4.94 22.68 10.96
CA LEU A 856 -6.02 22.33 11.89
C LEU A 856 -5.46 21.76 13.21
N VAL A 857 -4.49 20.84 13.14
CA VAL A 857 -3.81 20.29 14.33
C VAL A 857 -2.94 21.34 15.02
N ILE A 858 -2.20 22.18 14.29
CA ILE A 858 -1.35 23.24 14.87
C ILE A 858 -2.19 24.25 15.66
N LEU A 859 -3.32 24.70 15.12
CA LEU A 859 -4.22 25.64 15.81
C LEU A 859 -4.89 25.00 17.04
N ILE A 860 -5.32 23.73 16.97
CA ILE A 860 -5.86 23.00 18.12
C ILE A 860 -4.80 22.84 19.24
N VAL A 861 -3.57 22.46 18.90
CA VAL A 861 -2.47 22.38 19.89
C VAL A 861 -2.14 23.75 20.47
N ASN A 862 -2.21 24.82 19.66
CA ASN A 862 -2.02 26.19 20.13
C ASN A 862 -3.09 26.60 21.18
N MET A 863 -4.35 26.22 20.96
CA MET A 863 -5.43 26.44 21.94
C MET A 863 -5.30 25.58 23.20
N ILE A 864 -4.70 24.38 23.12
CA ILE A 864 -4.43 23.53 24.29
C ILE A 864 -3.27 24.10 25.13
N GLU A 865 -2.17 24.51 24.50
CA GLU A 865 -0.97 25.00 25.20
C GLU A 865 -1.10 26.46 25.66
N PHE A 866 -1.86 27.28 24.94
CA PHE A 866 -2.05 28.71 25.20
C PHE A 866 -3.55 29.10 25.16
N PRO A 867 -4.40 28.58 26.07
CA PRO A 867 -5.85 28.74 25.99
C PRO A 867 -6.37 30.17 26.16
N ASP A 868 -5.53 31.10 26.60
CA ASP A 868 -5.87 32.50 26.88
C ASP A 868 -5.27 33.51 25.88
N HIS A 869 -4.62 33.03 24.81
CA HIS A 869 -3.95 33.86 23.82
C HIS A 869 -4.91 34.75 23.00
N ALA A 870 -4.41 35.89 22.51
CA ALA A 870 -5.23 36.94 21.89
C ALA A 870 -6.09 36.51 20.69
N CYS A 871 -5.66 35.50 19.93
CA CYS A 871 -6.37 34.99 18.75
C CYS A 871 -7.36 33.85 19.07
N VAL A 872 -7.58 33.45 20.32
CA VAL A 872 -8.34 32.23 20.67
C VAL A 872 -9.76 32.18 20.08
N ALA A 873 -10.45 33.32 19.97
CA ALA A 873 -11.77 33.41 19.34
C ALA A 873 -11.72 33.29 17.80
N GLN A 874 -10.63 33.78 17.18
CA GLN A 874 -10.39 33.61 15.74
C GLN A 874 -10.02 32.16 15.43
N ASP A 875 -9.12 31.56 16.21
CA ASP A 875 -8.74 30.15 16.08
C ASP A 875 -9.97 29.24 16.22
N ARG A 876 -10.80 29.45 17.26
CA ARG A 876 -12.06 28.71 17.45
C ARG A 876 -12.96 28.76 16.20
N LYS A 877 -13.21 29.95 15.66
CA LYS A 877 -14.03 30.11 14.46
C LYS A 877 -13.42 29.39 13.25
N LEU A 878 -12.13 29.61 12.97
CA LEU A 878 -11.42 28.96 11.86
C LEU A 878 -11.43 27.43 11.98
N LEU A 879 -11.35 26.89 13.20
CA LEU A 879 -11.46 25.45 13.45
C LEU A 879 -12.87 24.91 13.18
N ASP A 880 -13.94 25.59 13.60
CA ASP A 880 -15.31 25.14 13.35
C ASP A 880 -15.67 25.24 11.86
N ASP A 881 -15.34 26.36 11.19
CA ASP A 881 -15.51 26.55 9.74
C ASP A 881 -14.77 25.45 8.94
N CYS A 882 -13.51 25.17 9.30
CA CYS A 882 -12.68 24.16 8.65
C CYS A 882 -13.13 22.71 8.96
N LEU A 883 -13.56 22.43 10.20
CA LEU A 883 -14.15 21.12 10.55
C LEU A 883 -15.49 20.89 9.85
N GLY A 884 -16.26 21.93 9.51
CA GLY A 884 -17.42 21.84 8.62
C GLY A 884 -17.01 21.37 7.22
N ILE A 885 -16.07 22.09 6.59
CA ILE A 885 -15.47 21.74 5.29
C ILE A 885 -15.00 20.27 5.26
N PHE A 886 -14.17 19.85 6.22
CA PHE A 886 -13.66 18.46 6.29
C PHE A 886 -14.76 17.39 6.50
N GLN A 887 -15.95 17.76 7.02
CA GLN A 887 -17.06 16.82 7.23
C GLN A 887 -17.94 16.65 5.99
N ASP A 888 -18.19 17.72 5.24
CA ASP A 888 -18.88 17.68 3.94
C ASP A 888 -18.16 16.75 2.95
N MET A 889 -16.84 16.62 3.08
CA MET A 889 -15.96 15.94 2.12
C MET A 889 -15.76 14.44 2.38
N LYS A 890 -16.51 13.86 3.34
CA LYS A 890 -16.55 12.41 3.59
C LYS A 890 -16.99 11.57 2.39
N SER A 891 -17.66 12.17 1.41
CA SER A 891 -18.07 11.56 0.14
C SER A 891 -16.95 11.52 -0.90
N CYS A 892 -16.10 12.55 -0.96
CA CYS A 892 -15.08 12.71 -2.00
C CYS A 892 -13.71 12.13 -1.60
N LEU A 893 -13.43 11.99 -0.30
CA LEU A 893 -12.14 11.54 0.22
C LEU A 893 -12.20 10.08 0.73
N PRO A 894 -11.14 9.27 0.54
CA PRO A 894 -11.11 7.85 0.90
C PRO A 894 -11.28 7.65 2.40
N LYS A 895 -12.00 6.60 2.80
CA LYS A 895 -12.42 6.39 4.21
C LYS A 895 -11.23 6.33 5.17
N ASP A 896 -10.25 5.48 4.90
CA ASP A 896 -9.00 5.44 5.67
C ASP A 896 -7.83 5.95 4.82
N PRO A 897 -6.88 6.71 5.41
CA PRO A 897 -6.79 7.08 6.82
C PRO A 897 -7.61 8.33 7.23
N PHE A 898 -8.29 8.99 6.28
CA PHE A 898 -8.91 10.31 6.51
C PHE A 898 -9.93 10.36 7.66
N TRP A 899 -10.80 9.35 7.79
CA TRP A 899 -11.80 9.29 8.87
C TRP A 899 -11.15 9.07 10.23
N THR A 900 -10.08 8.26 10.30
CA THR A 900 -9.29 8.05 11.51
C THR A 900 -8.62 9.36 11.95
N LEU A 901 -8.01 10.09 11.00
CA LEU A 901 -7.44 11.41 11.24
C LEU A 901 -8.50 12.41 11.76
N LEU A 902 -9.62 12.56 11.04
CA LEU A 902 -10.72 13.46 11.43
C LEU A 902 -11.33 13.10 12.80
N HIS A 903 -11.37 11.82 13.17
CA HIS A 903 -11.80 11.38 14.50
C HIS A 903 -10.83 11.83 15.59
N VAL A 904 -9.52 11.65 15.38
CA VAL A 904 -8.47 12.14 16.29
C VAL A 904 -8.56 13.67 16.45
N THR A 905 -8.75 14.42 15.36
CA THR A 905 -8.93 15.88 15.44
C THR A 905 -10.14 16.27 16.27
N LYS A 906 -11.28 15.59 16.11
CA LYS A 906 -12.49 15.85 16.93
C LYS A 906 -12.30 15.55 18.41
N GLN A 907 -11.42 14.61 18.78
CA GLN A 907 -11.04 14.41 20.18
C GLN A 907 -10.14 15.54 20.69
N LEU A 908 -9.14 15.97 19.91
CA LEU A 908 -8.24 17.07 20.27
C LEU A 908 -8.99 18.42 20.37
N ASP A 909 -9.97 18.66 19.50
CA ASP A 909 -10.83 19.85 19.52
C ASP A 909 -11.64 19.97 20.83
N ARG A 910 -12.10 18.83 21.37
CA ARG A 910 -12.73 18.79 22.70
C ARG A 910 -11.75 19.18 23.81
N ARG A 911 -10.48 18.75 23.73
CA ARG A 911 -9.42 19.13 24.68
C ARG A 911 -9.08 20.63 24.60
N ALA A 912 -9.04 21.20 23.38
CA ALA A 912 -8.91 22.64 23.20
C ALA A 912 -10.09 23.41 23.82
N LYS A 913 -11.33 22.97 23.59
CA LYS A 913 -12.54 23.56 24.19
C LYS A 913 -12.48 23.51 25.73
N GLY A 914 -12.13 22.37 26.33
CA GLY A 914 -11.96 22.24 27.78
C GLY A 914 -10.90 23.16 28.38
N GLN A 915 -9.72 23.29 27.77
CA GLN A 915 -8.68 24.22 28.25
C GLN A 915 -9.10 25.69 28.14
N VAL A 916 -9.82 26.08 27.07
CA VAL A 916 -10.33 27.45 26.92
C VAL A 916 -11.41 27.76 27.95
N SER A 917 -12.37 26.85 28.19
CA SER A 917 -13.36 27.00 29.26
C SER A 917 -12.70 27.13 30.64
N ARG A 918 -11.68 26.32 30.94
CA ARG A 918 -10.89 26.44 32.17
C ARG A 918 -10.22 27.82 32.29
N ALA A 919 -9.64 28.34 31.21
CA ALA A 919 -8.98 29.64 31.20
C ALA A 919 -9.96 30.82 31.34
N MET A 920 -11.19 30.69 30.86
CA MET A 920 -12.27 31.66 31.09
C MET A 920 -12.74 31.64 32.55
N LEU A 921 -13.06 30.46 33.10
CA LEU A 921 -13.44 30.30 34.51
C LEU A 921 -12.36 30.79 35.50
N ALA A 922 -11.08 30.70 35.13
CA ALA A 922 -9.97 31.25 35.90
C ALA A 922 -9.88 32.79 35.87
N LYS A 923 -10.38 33.44 34.80
CA LYS A 923 -10.48 34.91 34.70
C LYS A 923 -11.73 35.44 35.43
N ASP A 924 -12.85 34.73 35.35
CA ASP A 924 -14.11 35.14 35.99
C ASP A 924 -14.07 35.03 37.53
N ASN A 925 -13.19 34.19 38.10
CA ASN A 925 -12.95 34.09 39.54
C ASN A 925 -12.01 35.18 40.11
N MET A 926 -11.76 36.27 39.37
CA MET A 926 -11.04 37.45 39.88
C MET A 926 -11.84 38.19 40.97
N PRO A 927 -11.23 38.61 42.09
CA PRO A 927 -11.90 39.41 43.11
C PRO A 927 -12.17 40.86 42.63
N TYR A 928 -13.44 41.12 42.28
CA TYR A 928 -14.12 42.42 42.14
C TYR A 928 -13.23 43.67 41.90
N GLY A 929 -12.87 43.92 40.63
CA GLY A 929 -12.16 45.15 40.26
C GLY A 929 -12.02 45.41 38.75
N GLN A 930 -12.82 46.36 38.23
CA GLN A 930 -12.71 47.00 36.90
C GLN A 930 -13.21 46.21 35.66
N SER A 931 -14.53 46.31 35.42
CA SER A 931 -15.20 46.81 34.18
C SER A 931 -14.43 46.88 32.84
N ASN A 932 -15.04 46.69 31.67
CA ASN A 932 -16.43 46.34 31.28
C ASN A 932 -16.44 45.94 29.79
N ALA A 933 -17.21 44.92 29.40
CA ALA A 933 -17.76 44.75 28.05
C ALA A 933 -18.96 43.79 28.11
N GLU A 934 -20.05 44.09 27.41
CA GLU A 934 -21.34 43.39 27.58
C GLU A 934 -21.45 42.17 26.66
N LEU A 935 -21.84 41.02 27.22
CA LEU A 935 -22.20 39.82 26.45
C LEU A 935 -23.71 39.81 26.16
N SER A 936 -24.07 39.66 24.88
CA SER A 936 -25.46 39.60 24.43
C SER A 936 -26.22 38.41 25.05
N PRO A 937 -27.47 38.59 25.53
CA PRO A 937 -28.32 37.49 25.99
C PRO A 937 -28.51 36.35 24.96
N SER A 938 -28.29 36.61 23.67
CA SER A 938 -28.35 35.59 22.61
C SER A 938 -27.32 34.47 22.75
N MET A 939 -26.18 34.69 23.41
CA MET A 939 -25.17 33.64 23.63
C MET A 939 -25.51 32.70 24.79
N ALA A 940 -26.32 33.14 25.76
CA ALA A 940 -26.67 32.33 26.92
C ALA A 940 -27.62 31.16 26.57
N TRP A 941 -28.51 31.35 25.59
CA TRP A 941 -29.47 30.33 25.17
C TRP A 941 -28.85 29.23 24.30
N ALA A 942 -27.86 29.57 23.46
CA ALA A 942 -27.21 28.62 22.55
C ALA A 942 -26.37 27.51 23.25
N ILE A 943 -26.20 27.59 24.57
CA ILE A 943 -25.42 26.63 25.37
C ILE A 943 -26.31 25.55 26.03
N LEU A 944 -27.63 25.75 26.07
CA LEU A 944 -28.57 24.87 26.80
C LEU A 944 -29.31 23.84 25.92
N ASP A 945 -29.38 24.04 24.61
CA ASP A 945 -30.20 23.20 23.70
C ASP A 945 -29.52 21.90 23.21
N ASP A 946 -28.21 21.70 23.46
CA ASP A 946 -27.43 20.57 22.90
C ASP A 946 -27.13 19.45 23.94
N ILE A 947 -27.94 19.36 25.01
CA ILE A 947 -27.84 18.32 26.06
C ILE A 947 -29.18 17.61 26.31
N GLU A 948 -29.84 17.10 25.26
CA GLU A 948 -30.79 16.00 25.43
C GLU A 948 -31.04 15.20 24.13
N LEU A 949 -30.44 14.01 24.02
CA LEU A 949 -31.08 12.73 23.64
C LEU A 949 -30.06 11.58 23.56
N GLN A 950 -30.52 10.35 23.82
CA GLN A 950 -29.72 9.13 24.04
C GLN A 950 -29.64 8.20 22.81
#